data_AF-A0A421ESN8-F1
#
_entry.id   AF-A0A421ESN8-F1
#
_cell.length_a   1.000
_cell.length_b   1.000
_cell.length_c   1.000
_cell.angle_alpha   90.00
_cell.angle_beta   90.00
_cell.angle_gamma   90.00
#
_symmetry.space_group_name_H-M   'P 1'
#
loop_
_entity.id
_entity.type
_entity.pdbx_description
1 polymer ?
#
loop_
_entity_poly.entity_id
_entity_poly.type
_entity_poly.pdbx_seq_one_letter_code
_entity_poly.pdbx_strand_id
1 'polypeptide(L)'
;MVARKVLIIIGVVVVLAVIGVIVGVVVGTSGSDSASTTDGTSSGSSSGSTTTDSSGGTTKSSTKKKTTSTSSGSSSITSDPTSVTYSLAAFAIGDWGTTVTQDSCCTRSSTYNDYDINAEDIVADLMNQQAGDADVAPKIIISHGDNFYWTGINSDGGRDTRFTTTFEDKYDGDNIKTVPWVNVLGNHDYGGADYICSGSNDDTAACSSSTELVTALKNKFSWQSTYTSPNDDRWILEDHFYVYSFEDSSSGVSIDIFNVDSGDADTHGALQTCCQCYGYAGDDDDACANVARGDDSCCGGDTDMYDDCMAQFTEWSDDSRKQLEANIANSTATWKVVNSHYSPYAHYAEAGMTEWFNIINATGVHLWLNGHTHGENHDYSSSLGVHFVDNGAGGGIQKESASGIPTYAEDYIENVWTYDGTEYGFFSLTASEDWLKLQYHTADSSWSYAESFNSTTVDIVVAITAAVVILAIIGVIVGVLVARKSSDSASESSGTSNSGSGSVSSSGGTSTTTTSSTSGNAKVKSTTSGSSSTSSVTSDPTSAKFTLSAFAIGDWGTTVTQDSCCTRSSTFNDYDVNAEDIVANLMNQQASAGSAVPKCILSHGDNFYWTGIDSENGRDSRFTATFEGKYEGDNIKTIPWINVLGNHDYGGASYICSDGDNPSECSDADALVSALGDKFSWQSTYTSPNDDRWILKDHFYVYSIEDKDSGVSIDIFNVDAGDASTHGAQQTCCQCYGYAEGDDETCKNVARGDKLCCGGSTDMYDACVAKFTEWSDDSRKQLTAEVAKSKATWKIVNSHYSPYAHYDETGMAKWFKILKDSGVQLWMNGHTHGENHDYSSTYKVHFVDNGAGGGIQKESASGIPEYASSDVEALWAYGGQEYGFMSVEASEEWLKLQYHSTDDSWSFAESFNSTKIGGVATKHCWYIPLDGATGKEC
;
A
#
# COMPACT_ATOMS: atom_id res chain seq x y z
N MET A 1 -3.66 -32.88 42.65
CA MET A 1 -4.20 -32.49 43.98
C MET A 1 -5.47 -31.62 43.80
N VAL A 2 -6.53 -32.18 43.18
CA VAL A 2 -7.49 -31.35 42.42
C VAL A 2 -8.73 -30.91 43.20
N ALA A 3 -9.33 -31.79 44.01
CA ALA A 3 -10.64 -31.58 44.64
C ALA A 3 -10.75 -30.40 45.64
N ARG A 4 -9.67 -29.65 45.89
CA ARG A 4 -9.65 -28.52 46.85
C ARG A 4 -9.70 -27.13 46.19
N LYS A 5 -9.42 -26.99 44.89
CA LYS A 5 -9.60 -25.72 44.15
C LYS A 5 -11.08 -25.49 43.80
N VAL A 6 -11.77 -26.53 43.30
CA VAL A 6 -13.18 -26.49 42.83
C VAL A 6 -14.16 -25.92 43.88
N LEU A 7 -13.98 -26.28 45.16
CA LEU A 7 -14.86 -25.83 46.26
C LEU A 7 -14.75 -24.34 46.60
N ILE A 8 -13.66 -23.66 46.20
CA ILE A 8 -13.49 -22.21 46.44
C ILE A 8 -14.20 -21.41 45.34
N ILE A 9 -14.06 -21.84 44.08
CA ILE A 9 -14.68 -21.18 42.92
C ILE A 9 -16.21 -21.15 43.04
N ILE A 10 -16.83 -22.29 43.38
CA ILE A 10 -18.28 -22.40 43.60
C ILE A 10 -18.76 -21.43 44.71
N GLY A 11 -17.93 -21.16 45.73
CA GLY A 11 -18.26 -20.22 46.80
C GLY A 11 -18.33 -18.76 46.36
N VAL A 12 -17.54 -18.35 45.37
CA VAL A 12 -17.51 -16.97 44.86
C VAL A 12 -18.69 -16.69 43.92
N VAL A 13 -19.00 -17.63 43.01
CA VAL A 13 -20.10 -17.52 42.05
C VAL A 13 -21.45 -17.26 42.73
N VAL A 14 -21.72 -17.93 43.87
CA VAL A 14 -22.96 -17.76 44.64
C VAL A 14 -23.09 -16.37 45.27
N VAL A 15 -21.99 -15.67 45.57
CA VAL A 15 -22.01 -14.31 46.13
C VAL A 15 -22.31 -13.28 45.04
N LEU A 16 -21.70 -13.42 43.86
CA LEU A 16 -21.90 -12.49 42.74
C LEU A 16 -23.34 -12.56 42.18
N ALA A 17 -23.94 -13.75 42.14
CA ALA A 17 -25.32 -13.95 41.70
C ALA A 17 -26.37 -13.17 42.51
N VAL A 18 -26.07 -12.77 43.75
CA VAL A 18 -26.97 -11.97 44.61
C VAL A 18 -26.95 -10.48 44.21
N ILE A 19 -25.86 -9.99 43.61
CA ILE A 19 -25.68 -8.58 43.28
C ILE A 19 -26.38 -8.23 41.95
N GLY A 20 -26.36 -9.13 40.97
CA GLY A 20 -26.90 -8.88 39.62
C GLY A 20 -28.40 -8.58 39.56
N VAL A 21 -29.21 -9.07 40.51
CA VAL A 21 -30.69 -8.96 40.49
C VAL A 21 -31.22 -7.52 40.54
N ILE A 22 -30.35 -6.52 40.71
CA ILE A 22 -30.71 -5.10 40.84
C ILE A 22 -30.80 -4.36 39.48
N VAL A 23 -30.12 -4.81 38.42
CA VAL A 23 -30.00 -4.05 37.16
C VAL A 23 -30.42 -4.86 35.94
N GLY A 24 -31.30 -4.28 35.12
CA GLY A 24 -31.66 -4.81 33.81
C GLY A 24 -32.54 -3.83 33.01
N VAL A 25 -33.01 -4.32 31.84
CA VAL A 25 -33.95 -3.73 30.85
C VAL A 25 -33.28 -3.03 29.65
N VAL A 26 -33.97 -3.08 28.49
CA VAL A 26 -33.58 -2.67 27.10
C VAL A 26 -32.73 -3.75 26.38
N VAL A 27 -33.26 -4.69 25.57
CA VAL A 27 -33.98 -4.64 24.24
C VAL A 27 -33.01 -4.75 23.04
N GLY A 28 -33.39 -5.50 21.99
CA GLY A 28 -32.66 -5.66 20.71
C GLY A 28 -33.49 -6.38 19.63
N THR A 29 -32.86 -6.86 18.54
CA THR A 29 -33.38 -7.71 17.41
C THR A 29 -34.42 -7.07 16.46
N SER A 30 -34.53 -7.36 15.14
CA SER A 30 -33.68 -8.09 14.13
C SER A 30 -34.18 -7.78 12.68
N GLY A 31 -33.65 -8.45 11.62
CA GLY A 31 -34.00 -8.34 10.18
C GLY A 31 -35.39 -8.89 9.74
N SER A 32 -35.60 -9.54 8.57
CA SER A 32 -34.66 -10.07 7.56
C SER A 32 -35.33 -10.48 6.20
N ASP A 33 -34.50 -10.73 5.16
CA ASP A 33 -34.53 -11.65 3.98
C ASP A 33 -35.75 -11.92 3.04
N SER A 34 -35.47 -12.14 1.73
CA SER A 34 -35.66 -13.42 0.95
C SER A 34 -35.80 -13.27 -0.61
N ALA A 35 -35.60 -14.34 -1.41
CA ALA A 35 -35.09 -14.28 -2.82
C ALA A 35 -35.73 -15.24 -3.89
N SER A 36 -35.06 -15.41 -5.08
CA SER A 36 -35.28 -16.35 -6.24
C SER A 36 -36.34 -15.95 -7.33
N THR A 37 -36.41 -16.46 -8.60
CA THR A 37 -35.90 -17.69 -9.30
C THR A 37 -35.54 -17.54 -10.82
N THR A 38 -34.67 -18.44 -11.33
CA THR A 38 -34.41 -19.01 -12.71
C THR A 38 -35.35 -18.80 -13.93
N ASP A 39 -34.84 -18.84 -15.19
CA ASP A 39 -34.81 -20.03 -16.12
C ASP A 39 -34.43 -19.74 -17.63
N GLY A 40 -33.89 -20.72 -18.41
CA GLY A 40 -33.85 -20.68 -19.91
C GLY A 40 -32.63 -21.27 -20.69
N THR A 41 -32.83 -21.98 -21.83
CA THR A 41 -31.79 -22.76 -22.57
C THR A 41 -31.89 -22.68 -24.12
N SER A 42 -30.79 -22.82 -24.91
CA SER A 42 -30.72 -23.68 -26.14
C SER A 42 -29.40 -23.61 -26.97
N SER A 43 -29.21 -24.59 -27.87
CA SER A 43 -27.97 -25.05 -28.56
C SER A 43 -27.74 -24.59 -30.03
N GLY A 44 -26.51 -24.71 -30.56
CA GLY A 44 -26.22 -24.69 -32.02
C GLY A 44 -24.86 -25.34 -32.42
N SER A 45 -24.80 -26.07 -33.56
CA SER A 45 -23.67 -26.97 -33.93
C SER A 45 -22.74 -26.49 -35.08
N SER A 46 -21.70 -27.29 -35.38
CA SER A 46 -20.48 -26.95 -36.16
C SER A 46 -20.45 -27.40 -37.64
N SER A 47 -19.48 -26.87 -38.41
CA SER A 47 -18.82 -27.38 -39.66
C SER A 47 -18.37 -26.19 -40.55
N GLY A 48 -17.20 -26.15 -41.23
CA GLY A 48 -16.05 -27.06 -41.28
C GLY A 48 -15.20 -26.87 -42.57
N SER A 49 -13.87 -27.12 -42.51
CA SER A 49 -12.92 -27.27 -43.66
C SER A 49 -12.63 -26.00 -44.52
N THR A 50 -11.58 -25.84 -45.36
CA THR A 50 -10.19 -26.34 -45.61
C THR A 50 -9.61 -25.47 -46.79
N THR A 51 -8.33 -25.26 -47.14
CA THR A 51 -6.94 -25.67 -46.73
C THR A 51 -5.92 -24.80 -47.50
N THR A 52 -4.62 -24.81 -47.09
CA THR A 52 -3.40 -24.45 -47.88
C THR A 52 -3.23 -22.97 -48.34
N ASP A 53 -2.04 -22.37 -48.45
CA ASP A 53 -0.67 -22.92 -48.35
C ASP A 53 0.41 -21.87 -47.92
N SER A 54 1.48 -22.38 -47.28
CA SER A 54 2.90 -21.98 -47.29
C SER A 54 3.44 -20.52 -47.11
N SER A 55 4.56 -20.49 -46.36
CA SER A 55 5.77 -19.65 -46.49
C SER A 55 5.81 -18.17 -46.07
N GLY A 56 6.67 -17.91 -45.06
CA GLY A 56 7.93 -17.20 -45.33
C GLY A 56 8.13 -15.81 -44.70
N GLY A 57 8.57 -15.75 -43.44
CA GLY A 57 8.66 -14.55 -42.61
C GLY A 57 9.55 -13.38 -43.06
N THR A 58 9.54 -12.29 -42.28
CA THR A 58 10.54 -11.21 -42.31
C THR A 58 10.55 -10.42 -40.99
N THR A 59 11.65 -9.70 -40.74
CA THR A 59 11.90 -8.87 -39.55
C THR A 59 11.24 -7.49 -39.59
N LYS A 60 10.88 -6.97 -38.41
CA LYS A 60 10.72 -5.54 -38.00
C LYS A 60 10.26 -4.52 -39.07
N SER A 61 9.05 -3.96 -38.87
CA SER A 61 8.89 -2.51 -38.63
C SER A 61 7.49 -2.16 -38.09
N SER A 62 7.39 -1.08 -37.33
CA SER A 62 6.22 -0.57 -36.61
C SER A 62 5.21 0.19 -37.48
N THR A 63 3.91 0.12 -37.17
CA THR A 63 2.95 1.25 -37.35
C THR A 63 1.76 1.15 -36.39
N LYS A 64 1.28 2.27 -35.82
CA LYS A 64 0.23 2.33 -34.79
C LYS A 64 -1.22 2.24 -35.34
N LYS A 65 -2.15 1.83 -34.44
CA LYS A 65 -3.64 1.89 -34.51
C LYS A 65 -4.30 0.93 -35.53
N LYS A 66 -5.44 0.29 -35.18
CA LYS A 66 -6.60 0.86 -34.49
C LYS A 66 -7.40 -0.17 -33.65
N THR A 67 -8.02 0.31 -32.57
CA THR A 67 -8.89 -0.42 -31.64
C THR A 67 -10.20 -0.96 -32.24
N THR A 68 -10.62 -2.12 -31.74
CA THR A 68 -12.04 -2.52 -31.55
C THR A 68 -12.15 -3.35 -30.28
N SER A 69 -12.65 -2.73 -29.21
CA SER A 69 -13.06 -3.45 -27.99
C SER A 69 -14.33 -4.27 -28.25
N THR A 70 -14.50 -5.37 -27.51
CA THR A 70 -15.82 -5.98 -27.27
C THR A 70 -15.84 -6.43 -25.82
N SER A 71 -16.86 -6.03 -25.06
CA SER A 71 -16.87 -6.05 -23.60
C SER A 71 -17.28 -7.39 -22.98
N SER A 72 -16.52 -7.85 -22.00
CA SER A 72 -16.98 -8.74 -20.92
C SER A 72 -16.07 -8.55 -19.70
N GLY A 73 -16.55 -8.07 -18.55
CA GLY A 73 -17.91 -7.63 -18.28
C GLY A 73 -18.11 -7.18 -16.83
N SER A 74 -17.45 -6.09 -16.42
CA SER A 74 -17.48 -5.53 -15.07
C SER A 74 -18.89 -5.51 -14.45
N SER A 75 -19.16 -6.46 -13.57
CA SER A 75 -20.09 -6.27 -12.45
C SER A 75 -19.58 -5.07 -11.64
N SER A 76 -20.36 -4.00 -11.60
CA SER A 76 -20.16 -3.01 -10.55
C SER A 76 -20.59 -3.65 -9.24
N ILE A 77 -19.62 -4.13 -8.45
CA ILE A 77 -19.85 -4.40 -7.03
C ILE A 77 -20.45 -3.12 -6.42
N THR A 78 -21.60 -3.27 -5.79
CA THR A 78 -22.42 -2.16 -5.25
C THR A 78 -22.96 -2.47 -3.86
N SER A 79 -22.54 -3.60 -3.30
CA SER A 79 -22.69 -3.95 -1.90
C SER A 79 -21.58 -3.28 -1.09
N ASP A 80 -21.90 -2.86 0.13
CA ASP A 80 -20.97 -2.22 1.06
C ASP A 80 -20.32 -3.29 1.94
N PRO A 81 -18.98 -3.43 1.98
CA PRO A 81 -18.27 -4.48 2.72
C PRO A 81 -18.53 -4.44 4.23
N THR A 82 -18.92 -3.30 4.79
CA THR A 82 -19.32 -3.19 6.20
C THR A 82 -20.72 -3.77 6.49
N SER A 83 -21.46 -4.14 5.45
CA SER A 83 -22.87 -4.55 5.50
C SER A 83 -23.17 -5.93 4.90
N VAL A 84 -22.24 -6.54 4.17
CA VAL A 84 -22.43 -7.87 3.57
C VAL A 84 -22.39 -8.99 4.61
N THR A 85 -23.16 -10.05 4.35
CA THR A 85 -23.06 -11.29 5.11
C THR A 85 -21.89 -12.11 4.59
N TYR A 86 -20.78 -12.13 5.33
CA TYR A 86 -19.72 -13.11 5.15
C TYR A 86 -20.20 -14.51 5.57
N SER A 87 -19.70 -15.56 4.93
CA SER A 87 -20.24 -16.94 5.06
C SER A 87 -19.18 -18.05 5.03
N LEU A 88 -17.96 -17.72 4.60
CA LEU A 88 -16.84 -18.64 4.47
C LEU A 88 -15.58 -17.97 5.03
N ALA A 89 -14.74 -18.72 5.74
CA ALA A 89 -13.49 -18.17 6.29
C ALA A 89 -12.36 -19.21 6.28
N ALA A 90 -11.13 -18.71 6.29
CA ALA A 90 -9.89 -19.45 6.50
C ALA A 90 -8.89 -18.57 7.26
N PHE A 91 -7.95 -19.17 7.96
CA PHE A 91 -6.75 -18.46 8.44
C PHE A 91 -5.54 -18.80 7.56
N ALA A 92 -4.48 -18.00 7.65
CA ALA A 92 -3.29 -18.08 6.84
C ALA A 92 -2.06 -17.76 7.70
N ILE A 93 -0.99 -18.54 7.60
CA ILE A 93 0.23 -18.44 8.44
C ILE A 93 1.46 -19.01 7.72
N GLY A 94 2.61 -18.34 7.78
CA GLY A 94 3.91 -18.85 7.32
C GLY A 94 4.91 -18.99 8.47
N ASP A 95 5.97 -19.79 8.25
CA ASP A 95 7.23 -19.69 9.01
C ASP A 95 7.05 -19.89 10.53
N TRP A 96 6.14 -20.80 10.87
CA TRP A 96 5.61 -21.02 12.22
C TRP A 96 6.30 -22.17 12.97
N GLY A 97 6.97 -23.07 12.26
CA GLY A 97 7.37 -24.37 12.81
C GLY A 97 8.66 -24.35 13.62
N THR A 98 8.61 -24.11 14.93
CA THR A 98 9.82 -23.99 15.77
C THR A 98 10.70 -25.23 15.73
N THR A 99 11.97 -25.07 16.06
CA THR A 99 12.87 -26.20 16.41
C THR A 99 12.37 -26.98 17.63
N VAL A 100 12.63 -28.29 17.70
CA VAL A 100 12.23 -29.17 18.84
C VAL A 100 12.79 -28.66 20.19
N THR A 101 13.90 -27.93 20.14
CA THR A 101 14.61 -27.33 21.28
C THR A 101 14.28 -25.86 21.53
N GLN A 102 13.38 -25.25 20.74
CA GLN A 102 13.04 -23.82 20.76
C GLN A 102 14.30 -22.92 20.71
N ASP A 103 15.25 -23.28 19.84
CA ASP A 103 16.49 -22.53 19.62
C ASP A 103 16.47 -21.71 18.31
N SER A 104 15.53 -21.95 17.40
CA SER A 104 15.34 -21.17 16.16
C SER A 104 14.97 -19.71 16.40
N CYS A 105 14.28 -19.41 17.50
CA CYS A 105 14.06 -18.05 17.98
C CYS A 105 15.35 -17.32 18.40
N CYS A 106 16.45 -18.05 18.64
CA CYS A 106 17.39 -17.69 19.70
C CYS A 106 18.87 -17.98 19.37
N THR A 107 19.16 -18.71 18.28
CA THR A 107 20.51 -18.88 17.72
C THR A 107 20.89 -17.76 16.76
N ARG A 108 19.95 -17.33 15.91
CA ARG A 108 20.17 -16.31 14.85
C ARG A 108 20.50 -14.92 15.38
N SER A 109 20.04 -14.56 16.59
CA SER A 109 20.44 -13.32 17.26
C SER A 109 20.45 -13.44 18.78
N SER A 110 21.43 -12.77 19.40
CA SER A 110 21.56 -12.62 20.86
C SER A 110 20.55 -11.66 21.51
N THR A 111 19.66 -11.04 20.73
CA THR A 111 18.69 -10.02 21.21
C THR A 111 17.26 -10.54 21.36
N TYR A 112 17.06 -11.87 21.42
CA TYR A 112 15.74 -12.47 21.67
C TYR A 112 15.19 -12.13 23.07
N ASN A 113 13.89 -12.30 23.23
CA ASN A 113 13.15 -12.10 24.47
C ASN A 113 12.12 -13.22 24.72
N ASP A 114 11.49 -13.22 25.90
CA ASP A 114 10.50 -14.23 26.32
C ASP A 114 9.32 -14.39 25.36
N TYR A 115 9.02 -13.39 24.54
CA TYR A 115 8.02 -13.47 23.47
C TYR A 115 8.47 -14.38 22.33
N ASP A 116 9.70 -14.21 21.82
CA ASP A 116 10.25 -14.97 20.68
C ASP A 116 10.37 -16.47 21.00
N ILE A 117 10.68 -16.81 22.26
CA ILE A 117 10.79 -18.20 22.74
C ILE A 117 9.46 -18.96 22.61
N ASN A 118 8.33 -18.24 22.78
CA ASN A 118 6.99 -18.83 22.85
C ASN A 118 6.10 -18.35 21.69
N ALA A 119 6.68 -17.80 20.61
CA ALA A 119 5.93 -17.12 19.56
C ALA A 119 4.89 -18.05 18.88
N GLU A 120 5.32 -19.22 18.43
CA GLU A 120 4.44 -20.30 17.92
C GLU A 120 3.32 -20.69 18.90
N ASP A 121 3.61 -20.86 20.21
CA ASP A 121 2.59 -21.18 21.22
C ASP A 121 1.56 -20.03 21.38
N ILE A 122 2.01 -18.78 21.25
CA ILE A 122 1.18 -17.58 21.36
C ILE A 122 0.32 -17.40 20.10
N VAL A 123 0.88 -17.57 18.90
CA VAL A 123 0.14 -17.51 17.64
C VAL A 123 -0.88 -18.66 17.57
N ALA A 124 -0.53 -19.88 18.01
CA ALA A 124 -1.47 -21.00 18.12
C ALA A 124 -2.66 -20.70 19.05
N ASP A 125 -2.45 -20.07 20.20
CA ASP A 125 -3.54 -19.69 21.09
C ASP A 125 -4.33 -18.46 20.59
N LEU A 126 -3.68 -17.48 19.94
CA LEU A 126 -4.37 -16.38 19.24
C LEU A 126 -5.30 -16.91 18.15
N MET A 127 -4.84 -17.86 17.33
CA MET A 127 -5.68 -18.54 16.34
C MET A 127 -6.83 -19.31 17.01
N ASN A 128 -6.58 -20.01 18.11
CA ASN A 128 -7.61 -20.72 18.86
C ASN A 128 -8.66 -19.77 19.48
N GLN A 129 -8.25 -18.62 20.02
CA GLN A 129 -9.16 -17.58 20.53
C GLN A 129 -9.98 -16.97 19.38
N GLN A 130 -9.33 -16.49 18.33
CA GLN A 130 -9.99 -15.84 17.18
C GLN A 130 -10.93 -16.79 16.44
N ALA A 131 -10.62 -18.08 16.33
CA ALA A 131 -11.53 -19.09 15.75
C ALA A 131 -12.79 -19.34 16.60
N GLY A 132 -12.72 -19.10 17.92
CA GLY A 132 -13.85 -19.23 18.84
C GLY A 132 -14.76 -18.00 18.91
N ASP A 133 -14.17 -16.80 18.75
CA ASP A 133 -14.88 -15.52 18.86
C ASP A 133 -15.33 -14.93 17.50
N ALA A 134 -14.88 -15.48 16.35
CA ALA A 134 -15.29 -15.01 15.02
C ALA A 134 -16.76 -15.34 14.66
N ASP A 135 -17.45 -14.38 14.03
CA ASP A 135 -18.80 -14.57 13.46
C ASP A 135 -18.86 -15.68 12.39
N VAL A 136 -17.72 -15.93 11.71
CA VAL A 136 -17.52 -17.02 10.75
C VAL A 136 -16.24 -17.76 11.13
N ALA A 137 -16.37 -18.93 11.73
CA ALA A 137 -15.22 -19.76 12.10
C ALA A 137 -14.45 -20.25 10.84
N PRO A 138 -13.11 -20.34 10.90
CA PRO A 138 -12.30 -20.81 9.78
C PRO A 138 -12.63 -22.27 9.44
N LYS A 139 -12.80 -22.57 8.15
CA LYS A 139 -12.99 -23.94 7.66
C LYS A 139 -11.67 -24.66 7.40
N ILE A 140 -10.59 -23.91 7.17
CA ILE A 140 -9.22 -24.38 7.01
C ILE A 140 -8.22 -23.34 7.57
N ILE A 141 -6.97 -23.77 7.70
CA ILE A 141 -5.79 -22.93 7.85
C ILE A 141 -4.90 -23.16 6.61
N ILE A 142 -4.27 -22.11 6.10
CA ILE A 142 -3.35 -22.14 4.95
C ILE A 142 -1.93 -21.96 5.50
N SER A 143 -1.03 -22.93 5.28
CA SER A 143 0.39 -22.81 5.62
C SER A 143 1.20 -22.39 4.40
N HIS A 144 2.04 -21.37 4.58
CA HIS A 144 2.95 -20.82 3.55
C HIS A 144 4.36 -21.44 3.60
N GLY A 145 4.51 -22.63 4.18
CA GLY A 145 5.82 -23.29 4.27
C GLY A 145 6.62 -22.91 5.50
N ASP A 146 7.86 -23.42 5.52
CA ASP A 146 8.73 -23.50 6.69
C ASP A 146 8.02 -24.06 7.93
N ASN A 147 7.42 -25.23 7.69
CA ASN A 147 6.62 -25.98 8.66
C ASN A 147 7.49 -26.60 9.77
N PHE A 148 8.81 -26.77 9.56
CA PHE A 148 9.73 -27.38 10.53
C PHE A 148 11.19 -26.85 10.44
N TYR A 149 11.52 -25.79 11.18
CA TYR A 149 12.92 -25.34 11.33
C TYR A 149 13.80 -26.35 12.09
N TRP A 150 15.10 -26.43 11.84
CA TRP A 150 15.88 -25.75 10.77
C TRP A 150 16.07 -26.60 9.51
N THR A 151 15.79 -27.91 9.59
CA THR A 151 16.19 -28.89 8.56
C THR A 151 15.05 -29.82 8.14
N GLY A 152 13.80 -29.44 8.46
CA GLY A 152 12.62 -30.19 8.07
C GLY A 152 12.45 -31.45 8.91
N ILE A 153 12.18 -32.56 8.22
CA ILE A 153 12.14 -33.89 8.81
C ILE A 153 13.39 -34.67 8.38
N ASN A 154 14.10 -35.30 9.31
CA ASN A 154 15.36 -36.01 9.01
C ASN A 154 15.21 -37.50 8.78
N SER A 155 14.13 -38.14 9.25
CA SER A 155 13.82 -39.53 8.90
C SER A 155 12.35 -39.89 9.08
N ASP A 156 11.95 -40.99 8.45
CA ASP A 156 10.68 -41.71 8.66
C ASP A 156 10.43 -42.05 10.14
N GLY A 157 11.49 -42.27 10.92
CA GLY A 157 11.40 -42.53 12.36
C GLY A 157 11.29 -41.26 13.23
N GLY A 158 11.83 -40.14 12.76
CA GLY A 158 11.73 -38.82 13.41
C GLY A 158 10.38 -38.14 13.14
N ARG A 159 9.85 -38.30 11.92
CA ARG A 159 8.61 -37.71 11.39
C ARG A 159 7.50 -37.53 12.41
N ASP A 160 6.99 -38.63 12.96
CA ASP A 160 5.84 -38.61 13.87
C ASP A 160 6.14 -37.81 15.16
N THR A 161 7.41 -37.79 15.62
CA THR A 161 7.83 -37.00 16.79
C THR A 161 7.91 -35.51 16.45
N ARG A 162 8.50 -35.16 15.29
CA ARG A 162 8.58 -33.78 14.79
C ARG A 162 7.18 -33.20 14.59
N PHE A 163 6.27 -33.92 13.94
CA PHE A 163 4.85 -33.49 13.85
C PHE A 163 4.19 -33.35 15.22
N THR A 164 4.41 -34.28 16.15
CA THR A 164 3.80 -34.20 17.48
C THR A 164 4.20 -32.90 18.20
N THR A 165 5.50 -32.59 18.30
CA THR A 165 5.98 -31.46 19.14
C THR A 165 5.77 -30.06 18.51
N THR A 166 5.70 -29.95 17.18
CA THR A 166 5.56 -28.65 16.47
C THR A 166 4.12 -28.34 16.10
N PHE A 167 3.32 -29.37 15.84
CA PHE A 167 2.04 -29.20 15.15
C PHE A 167 0.87 -29.71 15.98
N GLU A 168 0.93 -30.95 16.47
CA GLU A 168 -0.20 -31.58 17.17
C GLU A 168 -0.30 -31.20 18.67
N ASP A 169 0.82 -30.95 19.34
CA ASP A 169 0.87 -30.45 20.72
C ASP A 169 0.72 -28.91 20.80
N LYS A 170 0.90 -28.18 19.68
CA LYS A 170 0.83 -26.71 19.58
C LYS A 170 -0.55 -26.22 19.16
N TYR A 171 -0.99 -26.60 17.96
CA TYR A 171 -2.30 -26.21 17.41
C TYR A 171 -3.42 -27.14 17.92
N ASP A 172 -3.42 -27.34 19.24
CA ASP A 172 -4.21 -28.33 19.99
C ASP A 172 -5.58 -27.80 20.46
N GLY A 173 -5.77 -26.48 20.48
CA GLY A 173 -6.92 -25.82 21.10
C GLY A 173 -8.29 -26.18 20.49
N ASP A 174 -9.31 -26.26 21.36
CA ASP A 174 -10.66 -26.78 21.05
C ASP A 174 -11.34 -26.20 19.79
N ASN A 175 -10.99 -24.96 19.36
CA ASN A 175 -11.60 -24.32 18.19
C ASN A 175 -10.84 -24.58 16.87
N ILE A 176 -9.57 -24.97 16.92
CA ILE A 176 -8.71 -25.20 15.74
C ILE A 176 -8.19 -26.64 15.60
N LYS A 177 -8.34 -27.47 16.66
CA LYS A 177 -7.77 -28.83 16.74
C LYS A 177 -8.08 -29.72 15.54
N THR A 178 -9.28 -29.62 14.97
CA THR A 178 -9.76 -30.44 13.84
C THR A 178 -9.99 -29.63 12.57
N VAL A 179 -9.43 -28.41 12.48
CA VAL A 179 -9.46 -27.58 11.27
C VAL A 179 -8.36 -28.07 10.33
N PRO A 180 -8.64 -28.43 9.06
CA PRO A 180 -7.63 -28.83 8.09
C PRO A 180 -6.61 -27.73 7.79
N TRP A 181 -5.36 -28.12 7.69
CA TRP A 181 -4.23 -27.31 7.26
C TRP A 181 -3.88 -27.67 5.81
N VAL A 182 -3.81 -26.67 4.94
CA VAL A 182 -3.48 -26.78 3.51
C VAL A 182 -2.10 -26.15 3.32
N ASN A 183 -1.09 -26.97 3.02
CA ASN A 183 0.32 -26.59 3.19
C ASN A 183 1.10 -26.59 1.88
N VAL A 184 2.07 -25.68 1.77
CA VAL A 184 3.26 -25.83 0.90
C VAL A 184 4.51 -26.08 1.76
N LEU A 185 5.66 -26.32 1.14
CA LEU A 185 6.96 -26.44 1.82
C LEU A 185 7.81 -25.19 1.58
N GLY A 186 8.60 -24.81 2.58
CA GLY A 186 9.66 -23.80 2.46
C GLY A 186 11.06 -24.40 2.28
N ASN A 187 12.10 -23.57 2.24
CA ASN A 187 13.48 -24.07 2.08
C ASN A 187 13.94 -24.87 3.30
N HIS A 188 13.53 -24.50 4.52
CA HIS A 188 13.93 -25.24 5.72
C HIS A 188 13.25 -26.61 5.81
N ASP A 189 12.03 -26.77 5.26
CA ASP A 189 11.38 -28.08 5.13
C ASP A 189 12.17 -29.09 4.28
N TYR A 190 12.88 -28.61 3.26
CA TYR A 190 13.75 -29.42 2.40
C TYR A 190 15.15 -29.64 2.97
N GLY A 191 15.54 -28.93 4.03
CA GLY A 191 16.84 -29.06 4.71
C GLY A 191 17.48 -27.72 5.10
N GLY A 192 17.01 -26.60 4.57
CA GLY A 192 17.61 -25.30 4.77
C GLY A 192 19.06 -25.26 4.28
N ALA A 193 19.92 -24.52 4.97
CA ALA A 193 21.35 -24.43 4.65
C ALA A 193 22.22 -25.56 5.27
N ASP A 194 21.64 -26.63 5.82
CA ASP A 194 22.37 -27.81 6.32
C ASP A 194 22.21 -29.00 5.34
N TYR A 195 22.80 -30.16 5.63
CA TYR A 195 22.74 -31.33 4.76
C TYR A 195 21.31 -31.86 4.58
N ILE A 196 20.93 -32.11 3.32
CA ILE A 196 19.64 -32.71 2.96
C ILE A 196 19.56 -34.19 3.38
N CYS A 197 20.68 -34.91 3.31
CA CYS A 197 20.75 -36.35 3.60
C CYS A 197 20.80 -36.66 5.11
N SER A 198 20.32 -37.86 5.47
CA SER A 198 20.15 -38.31 6.85
C SER A 198 21.32 -39.15 7.35
N GLY A 199 21.78 -38.86 8.58
CA GLY A 199 22.64 -39.73 9.36
C GLY A 199 21.89 -40.92 9.98
N SER A 200 22.58 -41.66 10.85
CA SER A 200 22.05 -42.90 11.44
C SER A 200 21.16 -42.72 12.67
N ASN A 201 20.98 -41.49 13.16
CA ASN A 201 20.38 -41.16 14.45
C ASN A 201 19.31 -40.05 14.38
N ASP A 202 18.72 -39.81 13.20
CA ASP A 202 17.86 -38.63 12.90
C ASP A 202 18.64 -37.30 12.84
N ASP A 203 19.96 -37.41 12.76
CA ASP A 203 20.94 -36.36 12.46
C ASP A 203 21.00 -36.04 10.95
N THR A 204 21.47 -34.84 10.58
CA THR A 204 21.84 -34.46 9.21
C THR A 204 23.24 -34.98 8.86
N ALA A 205 23.50 -35.30 7.59
CA ALA A 205 24.78 -35.83 7.13
C ALA A 205 25.02 -35.62 5.63
N ALA A 206 26.29 -35.40 5.24
CA ALA A 206 26.68 -35.24 3.83
C ALA A 206 26.24 -36.41 2.94
N CYS A 207 25.55 -36.08 1.84
CA CYS A 207 25.18 -37.03 0.79
C CYS A 207 26.43 -37.64 0.13
N SER A 208 26.40 -38.94 -0.21
CA SER A 208 27.52 -39.64 -0.86
C SER A 208 27.47 -39.67 -2.39
N SER A 209 26.36 -39.18 -2.98
CA SER A 209 26.19 -38.99 -4.43
C SER A 209 24.93 -38.16 -4.73
N SER A 210 24.85 -37.57 -5.92
CA SER A 210 23.65 -36.86 -6.42
C SER A 210 22.38 -37.70 -6.39
N THR A 211 22.49 -39.00 -6.68
CA THR A 211 21.36 -39.94 -6.58
C THR A 211 20.84 -40.08 -5.15
N GLU A 212 21.72 -39.99 -4.15
CA GLU A 212 21.33 -40.01 -2.73
C GLU A 212 20.72 -38.66 -2.32
N LEU A 213 21.29 -37.54 -2.76
CA LEU A 213 20.74 -36.19 -2.51
C LEU A 213 19.32 -36.05 -3.07
N VAL A 214 19.11 -36.33 -4.36
CA VAL A 214 17.79 -36.22 -4.99
C VAL A 214 16.78 -37.22 -4.38
N THR A 215 17.26 -38.36 -3.86
CA THR A 215 16.42 -39.29 -3.09
C THR A 215 16.06 -38.71 -1.72
N ALA A 216 16.99 -38.07 -1.02
CA ALA A 216 16.76 -37.44 0.28
C ALA A 216 15.81 -36.23 0.17
N LEU A 217 15.99 -35.38 -0.83
CA LEU A 217 15.09 -34.25 -1.13
C LEU A 217 13.65 -34.74 -1.38
N LYS A 218 13.49 -35.82 -2.16
CA LYS A 218 12.20 -36.50 -2.37
C LYS A 218 11.65 -37.17 -1.11
N ASN A 219 12.51 -37.59 -0.18
CA ASN A 219 12.07 -38.09 1.12
C ASN A 219 11.57 -36.96 2.05
N LYS A 220 12.18 -35.76 2.03
CA LYS A 220 11.72 -34.58 2.80
C LYS A 220 10.24 -34.29 2.52
N PHE A 221 9.88 -34.14 1.24
CA PHE A 221 8.48 -33.99 0.80
C PHE A 221 7.62 -35.20 1.19
N SER A 222 8.10 -36.42 0.92
CA SER A 222 7.35 -37.67 1.21
C SER A 222 7.02 -37.84 2.69
N TRP A 223 7.90 -37.42 3.61
CA TRP A 223 7.64 -37.48 5.05
C TRP A 223 6.57 -36.48 5.50
N GLN A 224 6.34 -35.38 4.78
CA GLN A 224 5.23 -34.47 5.09
C GLN A 224 3.92 -34.92 4.42
N SER A 225 3.96 -35.26 3.13
CA SER A 225 2.76 -35.64 2.34
C SER A 225 2.19 -37.02 2.66
N THR A 226 2.96 -37.90 3.32
CA THR A 226 2.48 -39.19 3.83
C THR A 226 2.25 -39.21 5.35
N TYR A 227 2.29 -38.05 6.01
CA TYR A 227 1.83 -37.93 7.38
C TYR A 227 0.31 -38.20 7.47
N THR A 228 -0.17 -38.52 8.66
CA THR A 228 -1.59 -38.76 8.91
C THR A 228 -1.88 -38.22 10.30
N SER A 229 -2.65 -37.14 10.39
CA SER A 229 -2.84 -36.46 11.68
C SER A 229 -3.73 -37.29 12.61
N PRO A 230 -3.37 -37.43 13.90
CA PRO A 230 -4.26 -38.02 14.90
C PRO A 230 -5.53 -37.18 15.15
N ASN A 231 -5.56 -35.91 14.72
CA ASN A 231 -6.67 -34.99 14.89
C ASN A 231 -7.44 -34.86 13.56
N ASP A 232 -8.34 -35.84 13.30
CA ASP A 232 -9.21 -35.93 12.12
C ASP A 232 -8.52 -35.82 10.75
N ASP A 233 -7.26 -36.27 10.67
CA ASP A 233 -6.42 -36.27 9.45
C ASP A 233 -6.22 -34.88 8.81
N ARG A 234 -6.14 -33.85 9.65
CA ARG A 234 -6.09 -32.43 9.27
C ARG A 234 -4.85 -31.95 8.49
N TRP A 235 -3.88 -32.80 8.13
CA TRP A 235 -2.66 -32.36 7.44
C TRP A 235 -2.76 -32.64 5.93
N ILE A 236 -2.98 -31.58 5.13
CA ILE A 236 -3.17 -31.69 3.68
C ILE A 236 -1.95 -31.12 2.95
N LEU A 237 -1.27 -32.00 2.22
CA LEU A 237 -0.16 -31.71 1.30
C LEU A 237 -0.17 -32.84 0.25
N GLU A 238 -0.83 -32.64 -0.88
CA GLU A 238 -1.15 -33.75 -1.81
C GLU A 238 -0.04 -34.01 -2.84
N ASP A 239 0.58 -32.95 -3.37
CA ASP A 239 1.75 -32.97 -4.26
C ASP A 239 2.46 -31.59 -4.17
N HIS A 240 3.52 -31.38 -4.95
CA HIS A 240 4.24 -30.10 -5.07
C HIS A 240 3.37 -29.01 -5.74
N PHE A 241 2.40 -29.43 -6.55
CA PHE A 241 1.26 -28.62 -6.98
C PHE A 241 -0.05 -29.34 -6.67
N TYR A 242 -0.99 -28.68 -6.01
CA TYR A 242 -2.36 -29.18 -5.88
C TYR A 242 -3.38 -28.07 -5.61
N VAL A 243 -4.62 -28.29 -6.06
CA VAL A 243 -5.73 -27.35 -5.85
C VAL A 243 -6.62 -27.83 -4.72
N TYR A 244 -6.79 -27.02 -3.68
CA TYR A 244 -7.71 -27.28 -2.58
C TYR A 244 -8.94 -26.35 -2.68
N SER A 245 -10.12 -26.95 -2.85
CA SER A 245 -11.39 -26.22 -3.00
C SER A 245 -12.28 -26.37 -1.76
N PHE A 246 -12.81 -25.27 -1.24
CA PHE A 246 -13.79 -25.30 -0.15
C PHE A 246 -14.90 -24.25 -0.33
N GLU A 247 -16.11 -24.58 0.13
CA GLU A 247 -17.32 -23.77 -0.08
C GLU A 247 -18.15 -23.60 1.21
N ASP A 248 -19.01 -22.58 1.24
CA ASP A 248 -20.27 -22.64 1.96
C ASP A 248 -21.42 -22.97 1.00
N SER A 249 -21.88 -24.22 1.03
CA SER A 249 -23.05 -24.69 0.26
C SER A 249 -24.37 -23.95 0.56
N SER A 250 -24.42 -23.10 1.60
CA SER A 250 -25.61 -22.29 1.93
C SER A 250 -25.72 -21.02 1.08
N SER A 251 -24.59 -20.36 0.83
CA SER A 251 -24.44 -19.14 0.03
C SER A 251 -23.93 -19.39 -1.39
N GLY A 252 -23.19 -20.48 -1.61
CA GLY A 252 -22.47 -20.76 -2.86
C GLY A 252 -21.08 -20.10 -2.94
N VAL A 253 -20.67 -19.35 -1.91
CA VAL A 253 -19.33 -18.76 -1.83
C VAL A 253 -18.30 -19.88 -1.73
N SER A 254 -17.26 -19.79 -2.54
CA SER A 254 -16.21 -20.81 -2.67
C SER A 254 -14.83 -20.18 -2.86
N ILE A 255 -13.79 -20.87 -2.38
CA ILE A 255 -12.40 -20.50 -2.60
C ILE A 255 -11.65 -21.72 -3.17
N ASP A 256 -10.96 -21.52 -4.29
CA ASP A 256 -9.93 -22.42 -4.79
C ASP A 256 -8.56 -21.90 -4.36
N ILE A 257 -7.76 -22.74 -3.70
CA ILE A 257 -6.37 -22.47 -3.34
C ILE A 257 -5.46 -23.28 -4.26
N PHE A 258 -4.61 -22.60 -5.02
CA PHE A 258 -3.57 -23.21 -5.86
C PHE A 258 -2.27 -23.23 -5.06
N ASN A 259 -1.92 -24.38 -4.51
CA ASN A 259 -0.66 -24.57 -3.78
C ASN A 259 0.44 -24.84 -4.80
N VAL A 260 1.56 -24.10 -4.73
CA VAL A 260 2.65 -24.16 -5.71
C VAL A 260 4.02 -24.29 -5.05
N ASP A 261 4.88 -25.15 -5.60
CA ASP A 261 6.29 -25.19 -5.22
C ASP A 261 7.05 -24.05 -5.90
N SER A 262 7.61 -23.18 -5.08
CA SER A 262 8.37 -21.98 -5.45
C SER A 262 9.85 -22.09 -5.06
N GLY A 263 10.33 -23.31 -4.79
CA GLY A 263 11.69 -23.56 -4.29
C GLY A 263 12.81 -23.13 -5.25
N ASP A 264 12.51 -22.84 -6.51
CA ASP A 264 13.48 -22.30 -7.48
C ASP A 264 13.71 -20.78 -7.41
N ALA A 265 13.22 -20.09 -6.36
CA ALA A 265 13.49 -18.69 -6.08
C ALA A 265 15.00 -18.35 -6.04
N ASP A 266 15.37 -17.24 -6.69
CA ASP A 266 16.75 -16.75 -6.79
C ASP A 266 17.36 -16.35 -5.43
N THR A 267 16.54 -15.78 -4.54
CA THR A 267 16.91 -15.38 -3.17
C THR A 267 16.51 -16.47 -2.18
N HIS A 268 17.48 -17.03 -1.45
CA HIS A 268 17.31 -18.01 -0.36
C HIS A 268 16.59 -19.34 -0.69
N GLY A 269 16.12 -19.55 -1.92
CA GLY A 269 15.59 -20.81 -2.43
C GLY A 269 16.65 -21.87 -2.73
N ALA A 270 16.52 -22.55 -3.87
CA ALA A 270 17.31 -23.74 -4.23
C ALA A 270 18.82 -23.55 -4.11
N LEU A 271 19.36 -22.35 -4.36
CA LEU A 271 20.80 -22.05 -4.18
C LEU A 271 21.29 -22.36 -2.76
N GLN A 272 20.53 -21.94 -1.74
CA GLN A 272 20.85 -22.18 -0.33
C GLN A 272 20.73 -23.66 0.00
N THR A 273 19.59 -24.27 -0.35
CA THR A 273 19.29 -25.68 -0.06
C THR A 273 20.23 -26.64 -0.76
N CYS A 274 20.64 -26.34 -1.99
CA CYS A 274 21.55 -27.20 -2.75
C CYS A 274 23.02 -27.02 -2.35
N CYS A 275 23.47 -25.82 -1.95
CA CYS A 275 24.82 -25.67 -1.41
C CYS A 275 25.01 -26.35 -0.04
N GLN A 276 23.98 -26.40 0.81
CA GLN A 276 24.05 -27.04 2.15
C GLN A 276 25.19 -26.44 3.01
N CYS A 277 25.36 -25.12 2.95
CA CYS A 277 26.61 -24.47 3.35
C CYS A 277 26.99 -24.66 4.82
N TYR A 278 26.07 -24.48 5.78
CA TYR A 278 26.37 -24.69 7.20
C TYR A 278 26.67 -26.16 7.51
N GLY A 279 26.18 -27.10 6.69
CA GLY A 279 26.60 -28.50 6.78
C GLY A 279 28.09 -28.68 6.45
N TYR A 280 28.56 -28.11 5.33
CA TYR A 280 29.95 -28.25 4.87
C TYR A 280 30.95 -27.34 5.60
N ALA A 281 30.54 -26.13 5.99
CA ALA A 281 31.38 -25.12 6.63
C ALA A 281 31.29 -25.11 8.17
N GLY A 282 30.17 -25.57 8.75
CA GLY A 282 29.82 -25.31 10.14
C GLY A 282 29.33 -23.86 10.33
N ASP A 283 29.50 -23.33 11.53
CA ASP A 283 29.10 -21.96 11.94
C ASP A 283 29.98 -20.84 11.31
N ASP A 284 30.30 -20.93 10.00
CA ASP A 284 31.16 -19.99 9.26
C ASP A 284 30.31 -19.11 8.33
N ASP A 285 29.62 -18.12 8.94
CA ASP A 285 28.75 -17.16 8.26
C ASP A 285 29.49 -16.40 7.13
N ASP A 286 30.78 -16.07 7.31
CA ASP A 286 31.62 -15.39 6.32
C ASP A 286 31.76 -16.26 5.04
N ALA A 287 31.92 -17.58 5.20
CA ALA A 287 31.96 -18.52 4.08
C ALA A 287 30.59 -18.70 3.40
N CYS A 288 29.49 -18.70 4.18
CA CYS A 288 28.15 -18.92 3.64
C CYS A 288 27.50 -17.68 3.02
N ALA A 289 27.88 -16.46 3.44
CA ALA A 289 27.37 -15.22 2.85
C ALA A 289 27.77 -14.99 1.38
N ASN A 290 28.74 -15.75 0.85
CA ASN A 290 29.24 -15.62 -0.53
C ASN A 290 29.40 -16.99 -1.23
N VAL A 291 28.73 -18.03 -0.74
CA VAL A 291 28.91 -19.41 -1.21
C VAL A 291 28.44 -19.60 -2.64
N ALA A 292 29.26 -20.23 -3.49
CA ALA A 292 28.94 -20.46 -4.89
C ALA A 292 29.15 -21.92 -5.34
N ARG A 293 28.44 -22.29 -6.42
CA ARG A 293 28.52 -23.60 -7.08
C ARG A 293 29.97 -24.02 -7.38
N GLY A 294 30.47 -24.99 -6.61
CA GLY A 294 31.81 -25.57 -6.78
C GLY A 294 32.86 -25.09 -5.78
N ASP A 295 32.51 -24.24 -4.82
CA ASP A 295 33.31 -24.01 -3.63
C ASP A 295 33.28 -25.24 -2.70
N ASP A 296 34.35 -25.46 -1.91
CA ASP A 296 34.40 -26.56 -0.93
C ASP A 296 33.23 -26.51 0.08
N SER A 297 32.64 -25.33 0.32
CA SER A 297 31.46 -25.11 1.18
C SER A 297 30.11 -25.31 0.47
N CYS A 298 30.08 -25.50 -0.86
CA CYS A 298 28.85 -25.75 -1.63
C CYS A 298 28.85 -27.19 -2.16
N CYS A 299 27.97 -28.06 -1.66
CA CYS A 299 27.96 -29.49 -2.01
C CYS A 299 29.32 -30.21 -1.82
N GLY A 300 30.22 -29.69 -0.99
CA GLY A 300 31.58 -30.22 -0.84
C GLY A 300 32.47 -30.03 -2.08
N GLY A 301 32.16 -29.04 -2.92
CA GLY A 301 32.79 -28.83 -4.23
C GLY A 301 32.24 -29.71 -5.35
N ASP A 302 31.26 -30.59 -5.08
CA ASP A 302 30.66 -31.46 -6.10
C ASP A 302 29.61 -30.71 -6.92
N THR A 303 30.03 -30.26 -8.11
CA THR A 303 29.17 -29.51 -9.02
C THR A 303 28.08 -30.34 -9.67
N ASP A 304 28.28 -31.66 -9.82
CA ASP A 304 27.30 -32.55 -10.44
C ASP A 304 26.17 -32.85 -9.42
N MET A 305 26.52 -32.93 -8.13
CA MET A 305 25.54 -33.04 -7.03
C MET A 305 24.74 -31.75 -6.80
N TYR A 306 25.37 -30.58 -6.96
CA TYR A 306 24.66 -29.29 -6.95
C TYR A 306 23.70 -29.15 -8.15
N ASP A 307 24.16 -29.46 -9.37
CA ASP A 307 23.35 -29.32 -10.59
C ASP A 307 22.13 -30.27 -10.58
N ASP A 308 22.30 -31.52 -10.16
CA ASP A 308 21.18 -32.47 -10.00
C ASP A 308 20.18 -32.03 -8.92
N CYS A 309 20.61 -31.26 -7.91
CA CYS A 309 19.74 -30.66 -6.90
C CYS A 309 18.95 -29.47 -7.45
N MET A 310 19.62 -28.50 -8.09
CA MET A 310 18.97 -27.34 -8.71
C MET A 310 17.95 -27.78 -9.77
N ALA A 311 18.32 -28.73 -10.63
CA ALA A 311 17.43 -29.28 -11.64
C ALA A 311 16.20 -29.97 -11.05
N GLN A 312 16.25 -30.45 -9.80
CA GLN A 312 15.10 -31.05 -9.13
C GLN A 312 14.08 -30.01 -8.65
N PHE A 313 14.54 -28.88 -8.12
CA PHE A 313 13.68 -27.74 -7.80
C PHE A 313 13.08 -27.13 -9.06
N THR A 314 13.88 -26.91 -10.11
CA THR A 314 13.36 -26.43 -11.40
C THR A 314 12.33 -27.39 -12.01
N GLU A 315 12.49 -28.72 -11.89
CA GLU A 315 11.46 -29.69 -12.34
C GLU A 315 10.12 -29.50 -11.59
N TRP A 316 10.15 -29.21 -10.28
CA TRP A 316 8.96 -29.01 -9.46
C TRP A 316 8.28 -27.66 -9.67
N SER A 317 9.06 -26.59 -9.79
CA SER A 317 8.52 -25.25 -10.01
C SER A 317 8.07 -25.04 -11.47
N ASP A 318 8.73 -25.64 -12.48
CA ASP A 318 8.23 -25.68 -13.87
C ASP A 318 6.90 -26.44 -13.97
N ASP A 319 6.77 -27.58 -13.28
CA ASP A 319 5.51 -28.31 -13.27
C ASP A 319 4.43 -27.54 -12.50
N SER A 320 4.77 -26.90 -11.39
CA SER A 320 3.86 -26.03 -10.63
C SER A 320 3.38 -24.83 -11.46
N ARG A 321 4.28 -24.10 -12.14
CA ARG A 321 3.93 -23.03 -13.10
C ARG A 321 2.96 -23.52 -14.18
N LYS A 322 3.27 -24.65 -14.81
CA LYS A 322 2.43 -25.25 -15.87
C LYS A 322 1.09 -25.78 -15.36
N GLN A 323 1.04 -26.35 -14.16
CA GLN A 323 -0.21 -26.81 -13.56
C GLN A 323 -1.05 -25.64 -13.04
N LEU A 324 -0.43 -24.55 -12.58
CA LEU A 324 -1.11 -23.31 -12.20
C LEU A 324 -1.85 -22.69 -13.41
N GLU A 325 -1.14 -22.48 -14.53
CA GLU A 325 -1.74 -22.02 -15.80
C GLU A 325 -2.94 -22.90 -16.20
N ALA A 326 -2.75 -24.21 -16.17
CA ALA A 326 -3.78 -25.18 -16.56
C ALA A 326 -5.00 -25.21 -15.62
N ASN A 327 -4.82 -24.97 -14.32
CA ASN A 327 -5.90 -25.10 -13.34
C ASN A 327 -6.66 -23.79 -13.06
N ILE A 328 -5.99 -22.62 -13.02
CA ILE A 328 -6.72 -21.34 -12.85
C ILE A 328 -7.71 -21.14 -14.00
N ALA A 329 -7.33 -21.52 -15.22
CA ALA A 329 -8.18 -21.47 -16.42
C ALA A 329 -9.42 -22.39 -16.37
N ASN A 330 -9.43 -23.40 -15.50
CA ASN A 330 -10.57 -24.30 -15.26
C ASN A 330 -11.38 -23.94 -14.01
N SER A 331 -10.82 -23.14 -13.10
CA SER A 331 -11.45 -22.76 -11.84
C SER A 331 -12.64 -21.81 -12.03
N THR A 332 -13.72 -22.10 -11.32
CA THR A 332 -14.95 -21.31 -11.27
C THR A 332 -15.37 -20.96 -9.83
N ALA A 333 -14.43 -21.02 -8.87
CA ALA A 333 -14.69 -20.58 -7.50
C ALA A 333 -14.93 -19.05 -7.44
N THR A 334 -15.60 -18.60 -6.36
CA THR A 334 -15.83 -17.17 -6.12
C THR A 334 -14.51 -16.43 -5.93
N TRP A 335 -13.59 -17.03 -5.18
CA TRP A 335 -12.25 -16.50 -4.93
C TRP A 335 -11.19 -17.50 -5.39
N LYS A 336 -10.06 -16.98 -5.85
CA LYS A 336 -8.92 -17.77 -6.30
C LYS A 336 -7.66 -17.25 -5.60
N VAL A 337 -7.02 -18.11 -4.82
CA VAL A 337 -5.87 -17.78 -3.98
C VAL A 337 -4.68 -18.63 -4.40
N VAL A 338 -3.52 -18.04 -4.67
CA VAL A 338 -2.26 -18.80 -4.78
C VAL A 338 -1.63 -18.90 -3.40
N ASN A 339 -1.15 -20.09 -3.05
CA ASN A 339 -0.38 -20.36 -1.83
C ASN A 339 1.02 -20.84 -2.22
N SER A 340 2.03 -20.22 -1.67
CA SER A 340 3.45 -20.41 -2.00
C SER A 340 4.30 -20.15 -0.75
N HIS A 341 5.60 -20.44 -0.80
CA HIS A 341 6.51 -20.00 0.26
C HIS A 341 7.16 -18.65 -0.10
N TYR A 342 7.54 -18.45 -1.36
CA TYR A 342 8.19 -17.23 -1.82
C TYR A 342 7.22 -16.28 -2.54
N SER A 343 7.23 -15.00 -2.16
CA SER A 343 6.67 -13.93 -3.00
C SER A 343 7.37 -13.93 -4.38
N PRO A 344 6.61 -13.89 -5.50
CA PRO A 344 7.16 -13.96 -6.85
C PRO A 344 7.88 -12.67 -7.27
N TYR A 345 7.76 -11.58 -6.51
CA TYR A 345 8.46 -10.32 -6.79
C TYR A 345 9.68 -10.08 -5.86
N ALA A 346 9.60 -10.49 -4.60
CA ALA A 346 10.64 -10.20 -3.61
C ALA A 346 11.82 -11.19 -3.66
N HIS A 347 11.57 -12.42 -4.15
CA HIS A 347 12.53 -13.52 -4.06
C HIS A 347 13.02 -14.06 -5.41
N TYR A 348 12.44 -13.57 -6.51
CA TYR A 348 12.84 -13.90 -7.87
C TYR A 348 13.44 -12.68 -8.55
N ALA A 349 14.40 -12.91 -9.45
CA ALA A 349 14.86 -11.92 -10.41
C ALA A 349 13.75 -11.59 -11.43
N GLU A 350 13.93 -10.48 -12.17
CA GLU A 350 12.95 -9.95 -13.14
C GLU A 350 12.33 -11.03 -14.05
N ALA A 351 13.14 -11.99 -14.50
CA ALA A 351 12.70 -13.08 -15.37
C ALA A 351 11.73 -14.06 -14.68
N GLY A 352 12.03 -14.51 -13.45
CA GLY A 352 11.17 -15.44 -12.71
C GLY A 352 9.87 -14.77 -12.23
N MET A 353 9.99 -13.52 -11.77
CA MET A 353 8.86 -12.63 -11.48
C MET A 353 7.94 -12.47 -12.70
N THR A 354 8.52 -12.19 -13.87
CA THR A 354 7.80 -12.13 -15.15
C THR A 354 7.13 -13.46 -15.52
N GLU A 355 7.75 -14.61 -15.29
CA GLU A 355 7.13 -15.91 -15.57
C GLU A 355 5.89 -16.17 -14.72
N TRP A 356 5.96 -15.95 -13.39
CA TRP A 356 4.81 -16.09 -12.51
C TRP A 356 3.68 -15.11 -12.85
N PHE A 357 4.01 -13.86 -13.15
CA PHE A 357 3.02 -12.85 -13.47
C PHE A 357 2.35 -13.06 -14.83
N ASN A 358 3.07 -13.54 -15.86
CA ASN A 358 2.44 -13.98 -17.12
C ASN A 358 1.42 -15.13 -16.92
N ILE A 359 1.60 -15.97 -15.90
CA ILE A 359 0.68 -17.09 -15.61
C ILE A 359 -0.60 -16.62 -14.93
N ILE A 360 -0.54 -15.59 -14.06
CA ILE A 360 -1.72 -15.12 -13.31
C ILE A 360 -2.42 -13.90 -13.94
N ASN A 361 -1.76 -13.19 -14.88
CA ASN A 361 -2.33 -12.03 -15.59
C ASN A 361 -3.69 -12.35 -16.24
N ALA A 362 -4.70 -11.53 -15.95
CA ALA A 362 -6.08 -11.63 -16.45
C ALA A 362 -6.79 -12.98 -16.21
N THR A 363 -6.29 -13.83 -15.29
CA THR A 363 -6.86 -15.15 -14.99
C THR A 363 -7.93 -15.17 -13.89
N GLY A 364 -8.06 -14.06 -13.16
CA GLY A 364 -8.93 -13.94 -12.00
C GLY A 364 -8.42 -14.69 -10.77
N VAL A 365 -7.10 -14.81 -10.59
CA VAL A 365 -6.51 -14.87 -9.24
C VAL A 365 -6.87 -13.56 -8.54
N HIS A 366 -7.14 -13.61 -7.24
CA HIS A 366 -7.51 -12.44 -6.43
C HIS A 366 -6.49 -12.14 -5.33
N LEU A 367 -5.74 -13.16 -4.91
CA LEU A 367 -4.83 -13.12 -3.78
C LEU A 367 -3.69 -14.11 -3.99
N TRP A 368 -2.48 -13.73 -3.59
CA TRP A 368 -1.30 -14.54 -3.48
C TRP A 368 -0.83 -14.46 -2.02
N LEU A 369 -0.55 -15.61 -1.41
CA LEU A 369 -0.06 -15.71 -0.04
C LEU A 369 1.32 -16.35 -0.04
N ASN A 370 2.22 -15.82 0.78
CA ASN A 370 3.56 -16.36 0.97
C ASN A 370 4.10 -16.08 2.39
N GLY A 371 5.23 -16.71 2.68
CA GLY A 371 6.00 -16.55 3.89
C GLY A 371 7.41 -16.11 3.55
N HIS A 372 8.40 -16.82 4.09
CA HIS A 372 9.84 -16.68 3.90
C HIS A 372 10.46 -15.40 4.48
N THR A 373 9.91 -14.24 4.14
CA THR A 373 10.26 -13.01 4.84
C THR A 373 9.52 -12.96 6.16
N HIS A 374 10.24 -12.89 7.27
CA HIS A 374 9.69 -13.05 8.62
C HIS A 374 8.94 -11.81 9.16
N GLY A 375 8.22 -11.10 8.30
CA GLY A 375 7.37 -9.96 8.60
C GLY A 375 6.11 -9.99 7.74
N GLU A 376 5.29 -8.94 7.83
CA GLU A 376 3.97 -8.91 7.19
C GLU A 376 3.73 -7.63 6.39
N ASN A 377 3.28 -7.81 5.15
CA ASN A 377 2.76 -6.75 4.29
C ASN A 377 1.45 -7.18 3.65
N HIS A 378 0.80 -6.24 2.99
CA HIS A 378 -0.27 -6.49 2.04
C HIS A 378 0.01 -5.56 0.87
N ASP A 379 0.33 -6.16 -0.27
CA ASP A 379 0.67 -5.51 -1.51
C ASP A 379 -0.45 -5.76 -2.55
N TYR A 380 -0.43 -5.05 -3.67
CA TYR A 380 -1.45 -5.14 -4.70
C TYR A 380 -0.87 -5.08 -6.10
N SER A 381 -1.19 -6.07 -6.92
CA SER A 381 -1.15 -5.94 -8.37
C SER A 381 -2.51 -5.53 -8.88
N SER A 382 -2.63 -4.25 -9.21
CA SER A 382 -3.77 -3.73 -9.96
C SER A 382 -3.80 -4.26 -11.40
N SER A 383 -2.65 -4.69 -11.93
CA SER A 383 -2.49 -5.23 -13.30
C SER A 383 -2.91 -6.67 -13.46
N LEU A 384 -2.57 -7.50 -12.47
CA LEU A 384 -2.96 -8.90 -12.43
C LEU A 384 -4.38 -9.02 -11.83
N GLY A 385 -4.82 -8.00 -11.07
CA GLY A 385 -6.03 -8.02 -10.25
C GLY A 385 -5.85 -8.78 -8.93
N VAL A 386 -4.59 -8.91 -8.46
CA VAL A 386 -4.16 -9.84 -7.41
C VAL A 386 -3.57 -9.07 -6.24
N HIS A 387 -4.06 -9.27 -5.02
CA HIS A 387 -3.36 -8.83 -3.81
C HIS A 387 -2.25 -9.82 -3.44
N PHE A 388 -1.18 -9.35 -2.81
CA PHE A 388 -0.07 -10.17 -2.33
C PHE A 388 0.09 -9.93 -0.83
N VAL A 389 0.46 -10.95 -0.06
CA VAL A 389 0.56 -10.85 1.39
C VAL A 389 1.74 -11.71 1.86
N ASP A 390 2.81 -11.04 2.28
CA ASP A 390 3.82 -11.64 3.15
C ASP A 390 3.22 -11.90 4.53
N ASN A 391 3.46 -13.09 5.06
CA ASN A 391 2.87 -13.56 6.31
C ASN A 391 3.80 -14.53 7.04
N GLY A 392 5.11 -14.26 7.01
CA GLY A 392 6.16 -15.13 7.59
C GLY A 392 6.41 -14.91 9.10
N ALA A 393 5.46 -14.31 9.81
CA ALA A 393 5.58 -14.00 11.23
C ALA A 393 4.80 -14.98 12.13
N GLY A 394 4.67 -16.24 11.73
CA GLY A 394 3.93 -17.27 12.48
C GLY A 394 4.61 -17.78 13.75
N GLY A 395 5.88 -17.39 13.99
CA GLY A 395 6.57 -17.59 15.27
C GLY A 395 7.50 -18.81 15.37
N GLY A 396 7.91 -19.41 14.25
CA GLY A 396 8.90 -20.50 14.21
C GLY A 396 10.35 -20.01 14.41
N ILE A 397 10.57 -18.74 14.12
CA ILE A 397 11.84 -18.01 14.03
C ILE A 397 11.62 -16.54 14.47
N GLN A 398 12.71 -15.81 14.71
CA GLN A 398 12.67 -14.39 15.08
C GLN A 398 12.04 -13.51 13.98
N LYS A 399 11.18 -12.57 14.35
CA LYS A 399 10.54 -11.61 13.43
C LYS A 399 11.56 -10.66 12.79
N GLU A 400 11.33 -10.32 11.52
CA GLU A 400 12.12 -9.35 10.74
C GLU A 400 11.18 -8.34 10.06
N SER A 401 11.72 -7.41 9.27
CA SER A 401 10.89 -6.53 8.42
C SER A 401 10.24 -7.32 7.28
N ALA A 402 9.03 -6.94 6.88
CA ALA A 402 8.37 -7.44 5.65
C ALA A 402 9.23 -7.17 4.40
N SER A 403 8.90 -7.83 3.27
CA SER A 403 9.72 -7.67 2.05
C SER A 403 9.69 -6.24 1.56
N GLY A 404 10.87 -5.74 1.18
CA GLY A 404 10.95 -4.55 0.34
C GLY A 404 10.50 -4.87 -1.08
N ILE A 405 9.90 -3.87 -1.71
CA ILE A 405 9.70 -3.72 -3.15
C ILE A 405 11.11 -3.51 -3.79
N PRO A 406 11.71 -4.49 -4.53
CA PRO A 406 13.09 -4.38 -5.06
C PRO A 406 13.18 -3.49 -6.34
N THR A 407 14.17 -3.60 -7.25
CA THR A 407 14.48 -2.56 -8.29
C THR A 407 14.48 -2.89 -9.81
N TYR A 408 14.13 -4.09 -10.27
CA TYR A 408 14.26 -4.55 -11.68
C TYR A 408 12.92 -4.91 -12.40
N ALA A 409 12.24 -3.92 -12.99
CA ALA A 409 11.01 -4.08 -13.79
C ALA A 409 9.76 -3.46 -13.10
N GLU A 410 8.85 -2.71 -13.76
CA GLU A 410 7.79 -2.00 -12.98
C GLU A 410 6.30 -1.85 -13.48
N ASP A 411 5.61 -2.94 -13.92
CA ASP A 411 4.24 -2.96 -14.53
C ASP A 411 2.97 -3.92 -14.17
N TYR A 412 2.58 -4.70 -13.11
CA TYR A 412 3.07 -5.41 -11.86
C TYR A 412 2.48 -5.14 -10.39
N ILE A 413 3.20 -4.72 -9.29
CA ILE A 413 2.78 -4.60 -7.82
C ILE A 413 3.07 -3.24 -7.04
N GLU A 414 2.22 -2.83 -6.07
CA GLU A 414 2.33 -1.70 -5.07
C GLU A 414 2.16 -2.13 -3.56
N ASN A 415 2.80 -1.51 -2.53
CA ASN A 415 2.74 -1.90 -1.08
C ASN A 415 1.54 -1.35 -0.21
N VAL A 416 0.32 -1.88 -0.33
CA VAL A 416 -0.93 -1.33 0.29
C VAL A 416 -0.87 -1.15 1.82
N TRP A 417 -0.14 -1.99 2.55
CA TRP A 417 0.09 -1.90 3.99
C TRP A 417 1.34 -2.69 4.40
N THR A 418 2.05 -2.23 5.42
CA THR A 418 3.15 -2.97 6.07
C THR A 418 2.96 -2.93 7.58
N TYR A 419 3.23 -4.03 8.29
CA TYR A 419 3.23 -4.01 9.75
C TYR A 419 4.61 -3.59 10.30
N ASP A 420 4.64 -2.48 11.03
CA ASP A 420 5.82 -1.93 11.70
C ASP A 420 5.99 -2.44 13.15
N GLY A 421 5.03 -3.21 13.66
CA GLY A 421 5.07 -3.79 14.99
C GLY A 421 6.04 -4.97 15.12
N THR A 422 6.49 -5.21 16.35
CA THR A 422 7.35 -6.34 16.73
C THR A 422 6.59 -7.65 16.94
N GLU A 423 5.26 -7.59 16.92
CA GLU A 423 4.39 -8.67 17.32
C GLU A 423 4.23 -9.73 16.22
N TYR A 424 4.22 -11.02 16.57
CA TYR A 424 3.94 -12.17 15.70
C TYR A 424 2.44 -12.32 15.46
N GLY A 425 2.03 -12.96 14.36
CA GLY A 425 0.63 -13.05 14.02
C GLY A 425 0.29 -13.97 12.85
N PHE A 426 -0.92 -13.78 12.35
CA PHE A 426 -1.49 -14.55 11.23
C PHE A 426 -2.60 -13.75 10.55
N PHE A 427 -2.94 -14.07 9.30
CA PHE A 427 -4.08 -13.45 8.60
C PHE A 427 -5.36 -14.30 8.69
N SER A 428 -6.51 -13.64 8.73
CA SER A 428 -7.81 -14.26 8.42
C SER A 428 -8.34 -13.76 7.07
N LEU A 429 -8.76 -14.71 6.24
CA LEU A 429 -9.52 -14.51 5.02
C LEU A 429 -10.99 -14.76 5.34
N THR A 430 -11.86 -13.77 5.18
CA THR A 430 -13.31 -13.90 5.45
C THR A 430 -14.11 -13.45 4.23
N ALA A 431 -14.84 -14.37 3.62
CA ALA A 431 -15.39 -14.25 2.26
C ALA A 431 -16.93 -14.18 2.19
N SER A 432 -17.40 -13.42 1.21
CA SER A 432 -18.79 -13.29 0.76
C SER A 432 -18.85 -13.49 -0.77
N GLU A 433 -20.01 -13.27 -1.40
CA GLU A 433 -20.14 -13.34 -2.87
C GLU A 433 -19.39 -12.19 -3.58
N ASP A 434 -19.34 -11.01 -2.94
CA ASP A 434 -18.80 -9.78 -3.53
C ASP A 434 -17.43 -9.34 -2.94
N TRP A 435 -17.14 -9.71 -1.68
CA TRP A 435 -15.96 -9.23 -0.93
C TRP A 435 -15.20 -10.34 -0.22
N LEU A 436 -13.86 -10.33 -0.35
CA LEU A 436 -12.90 -11.05 0.47
C LEU A 436 -12.24 -10.07 1.44
N LYS A 437 -12.52 -10.22 2.74
CA LYS A 437 -11.95 -9.40 3.80
C LYS A 437 -10.67 -10.04 4.31
N LEU A 438 -9.55 -9.32 4.19
CA LEU A 438 -8.31 -9.61 4.90
C LEU A 438 -8.30 -8.92 6.25
N GLN A 439 -7.75 -9.58 7.27
CA GLN A 439 -7.37 -8.99 8.54
C GLN A 439 -6.14 -9.69 9.09
N TYR A 440 -5.12 -8.93 9.46
CA TYR A 440 -4.03 -9.43 10.28
C TYR A 440 -4.45 -9.47 11.76
N HIS A 441 -4.02 -10.50 12.50
CA HIS A 441 -4.31 -10.72 13.92
C HIS A 441 -3.02 -10.97 14.69
N THR A 442 -2.89 -10.32 15.84
CA THR A 442 -1.68 -10.35 16.67
C THR A 442 -2.01 -10.16 18.15
N ALA A 443 -1.01 -10.27 19.02
CA ALA A 443 -1.15 -10.08 20.46
C ALA A 443 -1.41 -8.60 20.81
N ASP A 444 -2.37 -8.35 21.71
CA ASP A 444 -2.66 -7.01 22.20
C ASP A 444 -1.98 -6.72 23.56
N SER A 445 -2.14 -5.49 24.05
CA SER A 445 -1.58 -5.03 25.33
C SER A 445 -2.07 -5.78 26.59
N SER A 446 -2.99 -6.74 26.49
CA SER A 446 -3.37 -7.62 27.59
C SER A 446 -2.43 -8.81 27.78
N TRP A 447 -1.57 -9.12 26.80
CA TRP A 447 -0.62 -10.22 26.89
C TRP A 447 0.61 -9.86 27.76
N SER A 448 1.10 -10.83 28.52
CA SER A 448 2.32 -10.70 29.32
C SER A 448 3.14 -12.00 29.29
N TYR A 449 4.35 -11.90 28.72
CA TYR A 449 5.18 -13.04 28.33
C TYR A 449 6.13 -13.50 29.45
N ALA A 450 6.56 -14.76 29.38
CA ALA A 450 7.51 -15.37 30.31
C ALA A 450 8.29 -16.52 29.64
N GLU A 451 9.51 -16.79 30.10
CA GLU A 451 10.43 -17.91 29.74
C GLU A 451 9.78 -19.31 29.59
N SER A 452 8.55 -19.50 30.04
CA SER A 452 7.72 -20.67 29.70
C SER A 452 6.27 -20.26 29.51
N PHE A 453 5.67 -20.65 28.37
CA PHE A 453 4.27 -20.41 28.00
C PHE A 453 3.26 -20.74 29.12
N ASN A 454 3.51 -21.77 29.93
CA ASN A 454 2.68 -22.11 31.10
C ASN A 454 2.68 -21.04 32.23
N SER A 455 3.48 -19.98 32.08
CA SER A 455 3.60 -18.81 32.96
C SER A 455 3.29 -17.49 32.26
N THR A 456 3.13 -17.49 30.92
CA THR A 456 2.54 -16.38 30.17
C THR A 456 1.11 -16.14 30.65
N THR A 457 0.69 -14.88 30.76
CA THR A 457 -0.66 -14.52 31.18
C THR A 457 -1.32 -13.51 30.25
N VAL A 458 -2.45 -13.89 29.66
CA VAL A 458 -3.42 -12.94 29.12
C VAL A 458 -4.17 -12.34 30.31
N ASP A 459 -4.03 -11.03 30.53
CA ASP A 459 -4.69 -10.30 31.59
C ASP A 459 -6.14 -10.07 31.17
N ILE A 460 -7.00 -11.08 31.37
CA ILE A 460 -8.39 -11.10 30.88
C ILE A 460 -9.16 -9.91 31.43
N VAL A 461 -9.19 -8.81 30.66
CA VAL A 461 -10.07 -7.67 30.86
C VAL A 461 -11.48 -8.13 30.53
N VAL A 462 -12.12 -8.78 31.50
CA VAL A 462 -13.54 -9.14 31.43
C VAL A 462 -14.35 -7.85 31.34
N ALA A 463 -14.60 -7.40 30.11
CA ALA A 463 -15.51 -6.31 29.83
C ALA A 463 -16.89 -6.70 30.38
N ILE A 464 -17.31 -6.04 31.47
CA ILE A 464 -18.55 -6.37 32.19
C ILE A 464 -19.78 -5.79 31.45
N THR A 465 -19.84 -6.03 30.15
CA THR A 465 -20.95 -5.75 29.23
C THR A 465 -21.87 -6.96 29.12
N ALA A 466 -21.32 -8.16 28.94
CA ALA A 466 -22.10 -9.41 28.83
C ALA A 466 -23.00 -9.69 30.05
N ALA A 467 -22.53 -9.33 31.25
CA ALA A 467 -23.29 -9.54 32.50
C ALA A 467 -24.58 -8.71 32.57
N VAL A 468 -24.60 -7.49 32.00
CA VAL A 468 -25.75 -6.57 32.11
C VAL A 468 -26.92 -7.02 31.24
N VAL A 469 -26.63 -7.59 30.06
CA VAL A 469 -27.65 -8.04 29.10
C VAL A 469 -28.43 -9.25 29.61
N ILE A 470 -27.75 -10.23 30.24
CA ILE A 470 -28.41 -11.44 30.76
C ILE A 470 -29.37 -11.09 31.92
N LEU A 471 -28.99 -10.13 32.77
CA LEU A 471 -29.83 -9.65 33.88
C LEU A 471 -31.05 -8.85 33.37
N ALA A 472 -30.93 -8.15 32.24
CA ALA A 472 -32.05 -7.51 31.56
C ALA A 472 -33.13 -8.50 31.11
N ILE A 473 -32.74 -9.62 30.51
CA ILE A 473 -33.67 -10.63 29.97
C ILE A 473 -34.48 -11.29 31.09
N ILE A 474 -33.85 -11.63 32.22
CA ILE A 474 -34.54 -12.21 33.39
C ILE A 474 -35.55 -11.22 33.99
N GLY A 475 -35.19 -9.94 34.08
CA GLY A 475 -36.09 -8.89 34.60
C GLY A 475 -37.38 -8.73 33.78
N VAL A 476 -37.28 -8.79 32.45
CA VAL A 476 -38.45 -8.67 31.55
C VAL A 476 -39.42 -9.85 31.71
N ILE A 477 -38.90 -11.09 31.83
CA ILE A 477 -39.73 -12.29 32.00
C ILE A 477 -40.53 -12.25 33.30
N VAL A 478 -39.93 -11.76 34.40
CA VAL A 478 -40.63 -11.60 35.68
C VAL A 478 -41.70 -10.50 35.60
N GLY A 479 -41.41 -9.37 34.94
CA GLY A 479 -42.36 -8.25 34.79
C GLY A 479 -43.65 -8.64 34.05
N VAL A 480 -43.52 -9.37 32.93
CA VAL A 480 -44.68 -9.78 32.09
C VAL A 480 -45.62 -10.74 32.83
N LEU A 481 -45.11 -11.59 33.72
CA LEU A 481 -45.93 -12.52 34.52
C LEU A 481 -46.74 -11.84 35.63
N VAL A 482 -46.29 -10.67 36.14
CA VAL A 482 -47.00 -9.93 37.19
C VAL A 482 -48.13 -9.06 36.62
N ALA A 483 -47.92 -8.45 35.44
CA ALA A 483 -48.90 -7.54 34.83
C ALA A 483 -50.20 -8.23 34.37
N ARG A 484 -50.17 -9.54 34.08
CA ARG A 484 -51.29 -10.27 33.44
C ARG A 484 -52.37 -10.79 34.40
N LYS A 485 -52.48 -10.23 35.62
CA LYS A 485 -53.43 -10.70 36.65
C LYS A 485 -54.29 -9.59 37.27
N SER A 486 -54.97 -8.79 36.45
CA SER A 486 -56.11 -7.98 36.90
C SER A 486 -57.14 -7.68 35.80
N SER A 487 -58.38 -8.10 36.05
CA SER A 487 -59.67 -7.59 35.55
C SER A 487 -59.92 -7.47 34.03
N ASP A 488 -60.80 -8.35 33.56
CA ASP A 488 -61.57 -8.29 32.32
C ASP A 488 -62.48 -7.05 32.21
N SER A 489 -62.87 -6.67 30.98
CA SER A 489 -64.29 -6.51 30.57
C SER A 489 -64.44 -6.20 29.06
N ALA A 490 -65.60 -6.57 28.48
CA ALA A 490 -65.99 -6.34 27.08
C ALA A 490 -66.69 -4.96 26.89
N SER A 491 -67.19 -4.51 25.73
CA SER A 491 -67.58 -5.21 24.48
C SER A 491 -67.75 -4.29 23.24
N GLU A 492 -67.42 -4.85 22.07
CA GLU A 492 -68.09 -4.72 20.74
C GLU A 492 -68.45 -3.37 20.06
N SER A 493 -67.92 -3.22 18.83
CA SER A 493 -68.59 -2.64 17.63
C SER A 493 -68.83 -1.11 17.61
N SER A 494 -69.04 -0.42 16.48
CA SER A 494 -68.81 -0.64 15.03
C SER A 494 -68.93 0.73 14.30
N GLY A 495 -68.60 0.83 13.00
CA GLY A 495 -69.03 1.98 12.18
C GLY A 495 -68.01 2.51 11.16
N THR A 496 -68.31 2.31 9.88
CA THR A 496 -67.44 2.63 8.73
C THR A 496 -67.59 4.08 8.22
N SER A 497 -66.56 4.55 7.51
CA SER A 497 -66.62 5.41 6.30
C SER A 497 -67.07 6.89 6.35
N ASN A 498 -66.07 7.77 6.10
CA ASN A 498 -65.91 8.59 4.87
C ASN A 498 -66.61 9.98 4.70
N SER A 499 -65.85 10.90 4.07
CA SER A 499 -66.26 12.10 3.29
C SER A 499 -66.99 13.30 3.94
N GLY A 500 -66.35 14.48 3.85
CA GLY A 500 -66.78 15.44 2.82
C GLY A 500 -67.23 16.86 3.21
N SER A 501 -66.34 17.85 2.99
CA SER A 501 -66.62 19.23 2.53
C SER A 501 -67.42 20.19 3.43
N GLY A 502 -67.30 21.51 3.14
CA GLY A 502 -68.16 22.57 3.70
C GLY A 502 -67.44 23.81 4.22
N SER A 503 -67.23 24.81 3.37
CA SER A 503 -66.77 26.15 3.77
C SER A 503 -67.94 27.12 4.03
N VAL A 504 -67.70 28.22 4.77
CA VAL A 504 -68.13 29.60 4.41
C VAL A 504 -67.62 30.64 5.44
N SER A 505 -67.51 31.88 4.98
CA SER A 505 -66.95 33.10 5.60
C SER A 505 -67.84 33.72 6.73
N SER A 506 -67.53 34.83 7.42
CA SER A 506 -66.96 36.11 6.93
C SER A 506 -66.63 37.16 8.02
N SER A 507 -66.03 38.29 7.58
CA SER A 507 -65.80 39.57 8.28
C SER A 507 -64.68 39.61 9.34
N GLY A 508 -63.92 40.71 9.50
CA GLY A 508 -63.79 41.90 8.65
C GLY A 508 -63.21 43.14 9.39
N GLY A 509 -62.20 43.81 8.81
CA GLY A 509 -61.64 45.07 9.35
C GLY A 509 -60.39 45.55 8.60
N THR A 510 -60.28 46.87 8.32
CA THR A 510 -59.28 47.45 7.39
C THR A 510 -58.75 48.81 7.87
N SER A 511 -57.42 49.01 7.88
CA SER A 511 -56.69 50.24 7.50
C SER A 511 -55.18 50.04 7.76
N THR A 512 -54.24 50.18 6.82
CA THR A 512 -53.58 51.42 6.31
C THR A 512 -53.13 52.43 7.39
N THR A 513 -51.94 53.03 7.34
CA THR A 513 -50.88 53.13 6.31
C THR A 513 -49.48 53.05 6.99
N THR A 514 -48.27 53.22 6.41
CA THR A 514 -47.77 54.05 5.28
C THR A 514 -46.50 53.43 4.63
N THR A 515 -45.73 54.17 3.84
CA THR A 515 -44.68 53.69 2.92
C THR A 515 -43.60 54.77 2.63
N SER A 516 -42.60 54.43 1.78
CA SER A 516 -41.43 55.19 1.25
C SER A 516 -40.13 55.06 2.08
N SER A 517 -38.97 54.62 1.56
CA SER A 517 -38.24 54.79 0.26
C SER A 517 -37.45 56.12 0.18
N THR A 518 -36.30 56.26 -0.50
CA THR A 518 -35.77 55.58 -1.71
C THR A 518 -34.24 55.84 -1.87
N SER A 519 -33.47 54.97 -2.58
CA SER A 519 -32.21 55.23 -3.37
C SER A 519 -31.04 56.06 -2.79
N GLY A 520 -29.75 55.84 -3.12
CA GLY A 520 -29.08 54.92 -4.06
C GLY A 520 -27.72 55.49 -4.55
N ASN A 521 -26.89 54.67 -5.21
CA ASN A 521 -25.62 54.97 -5.92
C ASN A 521 -24.32 55.35 -5.14
N ALA A 522 -23.42 54.36 -5.08
CA ALA A 522 -22.12 54.33 -5.80
C ALA A 522 -20.85 55.09 -5.32
N LYS A 523 -19.84 54.26 -4.93
CA LYS A 523 -18.43 54.21 -5.40
C LYS A 523 -17.31 55.08 -4.74
N VAL A 524 -16.18 54.39 -4.49
CA VAL A 524 -14.74 54.82 -4.37
C VAL A 524 -14.08 54.89 -2.96
N LYS A 525 -12.93 54.20 -2.88
CA LYS A 525 -11.76 54.22 -1.94
C LYS A 525 -11.61 55.46 -1.01
N SER A 526 -11.04 55.36 0.20
CA SER A 526 -9.65 54.89 0.43
C SER A 526 -9.23 54.75 1.92
N THR A 527 -8.38 53.75 2.21
CA THR A 527 -7.27 53.68 3.20
C THR A 527 -7.41 54.32 4.58
N THR A 528 -7.48 53.55 5.69
CA THR A 528 -6.36 52.88 6.42
C THR A 528 -5.73 53.75 7.52
N SER A 529 -5.79 53.28 8.78
CA SER A 529 -4.81 53.55 9.86
C SER A 529 -5.11 52.67 11.08
N GLY A 530 -4.13 51.88 11.53
CA GLY A 530 -4.06 51.38 12.91
C GLY A 530 -4.07 49.86 13.13
N SER A 531 -3.01 49.41 13.80
CA SER A 531 -2.86 48.14 14.55
C SER A 531 -2.87 46.81 13.80
N SER A 532 -1.92 45.96 14.18
CA SER A 532 -2.05 44.51 14.14
C SER A 532 -3.24 44.07 15.00
N SER A 533 -4.05 43.18 14.46
CA SER A 533 -4.90 42.27 15.23
C SER A 533 -4.66 40.88 14.68
N THR A 534 -3.97 40.03 15.44
CA THR A 534 -4.10 38.58 15.30
C THR A 534 -5.53 38.23 15.69
N SER A 535 -6.42 38.21 14.70
CA SER A 535 -7.77 37.70 14.84
C SER A 535 -7.66 36.20 15.06
N SER A 536 -7.67 35.77 16.32
CA SER A 536 -7.82 34.37 16.69
C SER A 536 -9.07 33.83 16.01
N VAL A 537 -8.92 32.79 15.20
CA VAL A 537 -10.03 32.18 14.49
C VAL A 537 -11.06 31.65 15.50
N THR A 538 -12.35 31.96 15.30
CA THR A 538 -13.42 31.63 16.25
C THR A 538 -14.71 31.09 15.61
N SER A 539 -14.79 31.04 14.28
CA SER A 539 -15.78 30.21 13.57
C SER A 539 -15.45 28.71 13.66
N ASP A 540 -16.44 27.84 13.48
CA ASP A 540 -16.23 26.40 13.30
C ASP A 540 -16.15 26.08 11.79
N PRO A 541 -15.07 25.43 11.30
CA PRO A 541 -14.88 25.21 9.86
C PRO A 541 -15.96 24.36 9.21
N THR A 542 -16.67 23.51 9.97
CA THR A 542 -17.83 22.75 9.45
C THR A 542 -18.96 23.67 8.96
N SER A 543 -18.96 24.93 9.39
CA SER A 543 -19.89 25.98 8.98
C SER A 543 -19.27 27.03 8.03
N ALA A 544 -17.98 26.92 7.74
CA ALA A 544 -17.29 27.84 6.84
C ALA A 544 -17.71 27.61 5.39
N LYS A 545 -17.83 28.71 4.62
CA LYS A 545 -18.08 28.63 3.18
C LYS A 545 -16.75 28.73 2.43
N PHE A 546 -16.23 27.60 2.01
CA PHE A 546 -15.14 27.54 1.05
C PHE A 546 -15.64 28.05 -0.32
N THR A 547 -14.84 28.89 -0.97
CA THR A 547 -15.25 29.69 -2.15
C THR A 547 -14.18 29.82 -3.23
N LEU A 548 -12.93 29.57 -2.85
CA LEU A 548 -11.77 29.53 -3.70
C LEU A 548 -11.14 28.14 -3.58
N SER A 549 -10.55 27.62 -4.65
CA SER A 549 -9.96 26.27 -4.67
C SER A 549 -8.72 26.26 -5.57
N ALA A 550 -7.75 25.41 -5.23
CA ALA A 550 -6.65 24.99 -6.10
C ALA A 550 -6.33 23.51 -5.82
N PHE A 551 -5.80 22.82 -6.81
CA PHE A 551 -5.23 21.47 -6.65
C PHE A 551 -3.70 21.55 -6.70
N ALA A 552 -3.01 20.50 -6.27
CA ALA A 552 -1.56 20.42 -6.21
C ALA A 552 -1.09 18.97 -6.43
N ILE A 553 -0.01 18.79 -7.17
CA ILE A 553 0.52 17.48 -7.59
C ILE A 553 2.04 17.58 -7.82
N GLY A 554 2.82 16.61 -7.36
CA GLY A 554 4.25 16.47 -7.68
C GLY A 554 4.52 15.26 -8.56
N ASP A 555 5.68 15.23 -9.21
CA ASP A 555 6.34 13.97 -9.61
C ASP A 555 5.47 13.07 -10.53
N TRP A 556 4.71 13.73 -11.41
CA TRP A 556 3.64 13.14 -12.20
C TRP A 556 4.03 12.79 -13.65
N GLY A 557 5.18 13.29 -14.10
CA GLY A 557 5.51 13.35 -15.52
C GLY A 557 6.12 12.09 -16.13
N THR A 558 5.35 11.00 -16.26
CA THR A 558 5.86 9.70 -16.75
C THR A 558 6.59 9.81 -18.10
N THR A 559 7.49 8.90 -18.46
CA THR A 559 8.20 8.89 -19.77
C THR A 559 7.27 8.69 -20.97
N VAL A 560 7.76 9.00 -22.18
CA VAL A 560 6.99 8.84 -23.43
C VAL A 560 6.65 7.37 -23.73
N THR A 561 7.41 6.45 -23.13
CA THR A 561 7.27 5.00 -23.17
C THR A 561 6.40 4.43 -22.07
N GLN A 562 6.06 5.22 -21.03
CA GLN A 562 5.46 4.76 -19.77
C GLN A 562 6.37 3.71 -19.10
N ASP A 563 7.62 4.11 -18.89
CA ASP A 563 8.72 3.32 -18.32
C ASP A 563 9.53 4.06 -17.22
N SER A 564 9.03 5.19 -16.70
CA SER A 564 9.61 5.86 -15.52
C SER A 564 8.88 5.68 -14.21
N CYS A 565 7.69 5.09 -14.26
CA CYS A 565 7.51 3.89 -13.48
C CYS A 565 8.68 2.95 -13.86
N CYS A 566 8.51 2.28 -14.98
CA CYS A 566 8.64 0.85 -15.09
C CYS A 566 10.09 0.32 -15.23
N THR A 567 11.08 0.97 -14.60
CA THR A 567 12.52 0.68 -14.71
C THR A 567 13.33 0.78 -13.40
N ARG A 568 12.75 1.05 -12.22
CA ARG A 568 13.52 1.24 -10.96
C ARG A 568 12.97 0.54 -9.70
N SER A 569 11.79 -0.05 -9.75
CA SER A 569 11.23 -1.07 -8.86
C SER A 569 11.36 -2.46 -9.53
N SER A 570 11.21 -3.58 -8.80
CA SER A 570 11.14 -4.99 -9.29
C SER A 570 9.72 -5.51 -9.38
N THR A 571 8.79 -4.73 -8.84
CA THR A 571 7.74 -5.30 -7.99
C THR A 571 6.45 -5.33 -8.75
N PHE A 572 6.05 -4.17 -9.28
CA PHE A 572 5.92 -3.85 -10.72
C PHE A 572 4.75 -2.72 -10.78
N ASN A 573 3.73 -2.46 -11.66
CA ASN A 573 2.22 -2.29 -11.43
C ASN A 573 1.37 -1.53 -12.49
N ASP A 574 0.10 -1.92 -12.78
CA ASP A 574 -0.79 -1.19 -13.73
C ASP A 574 -1.35 0.14 -13.20
N TYR A 575 -1.46 0.30 -11.88
CA TYR A 575 -1.86 1.59 -11.33
C TYR A 575 -0.74 2.54 -11.73
N ASP A 576 0.49 2.16 -11.41
CA ASP A 576 1.76 2.85 -11.64
C ASP A 576 2.01 3.12 -13.13
N VAL A 577 1.84 2.14 -14.02
CA VAL A 577 1.86 2.31 -15.50
C VAL A 577 0.93 3.42 -15.97
N ASN A 578 -0.25 3.50 -15.37
CA ASN A 578 -1.33 4.40 -15.76
C ASN A 578 -1.53 5.54 -14.74
N ALA A 579 -0.60 5.77 -13.80
CA ALA A 579 -0.89 6.52 -12.59
C ALA A 579 -1.16 7.99 -12.90
N GLU A 580 -0.37 8.57 -13.80
CA GLU A 580 -0.62 9.89 -14.39
C GLU A 580 -2.03 10.01 -15.01
N ASP A 581 -2.51 9.01 -15.77
CA ASP A 581 -3.85 9.01 -16.36
C ASP A 581 -4.96 8.91 -15.28
N ILE A 582 -4.72 8.09 -14.24
CA ILE A 582 -5.65 7.87 -13.14
C ILE A 582 -5.76 9.14 -12.28
N VAL A 583 -4.64 9.73 -11.87
CA VAL A 583 -4.61 11.01 -11.12
C VAL A 583 -5.20 12.13 -11.98
N ALA A 584 -4.88 12.22 -13.27
CA ALA A 584 -5.54 13.16 -14.19
C ALA A 584 -7.08 12.98 -14.22
N ASN A 585 -7.56 11.75 -14.14
CA ASN A 585 -8.99 11.44 -14.07
C ASN A 585 -9.61 11.83 -12.73
N LEU A 586 -8.98 11.49 -11.60
CA LEU A 586 -9.42 11.86 -10.25
C LEU A 586 -9.51 13.39 -10.10
N MET A 587 -8.50 14.12 -10.59
CA MET A 587 -8.52 15.58 -10.66
C MET A 587 -9.70 16.08 -11.53
N ASN A 588 -9.92 15.48 -12.70
CA ASN A 588 -11.05 15.84 -13.56
C ASN A 588 -12.42 15.58 -12.90
N GLN A 589 -12.57 14.49 -12.13
CA GLN A 589 -13.79 14.22 -11.37
C GLN A 589 -13.97 15.24 -10.23
N GLN A 590 -12.96 15.38 -9.37
CA GLN A 590 -13.01 16.21 -8.17
C GLN A 590 -13.18 17.70 -8.48
N ALA A 591 -12.66 18.18 -9.62
CA ALA A 591 -12.87 19.55 -10.10
C ALA A 591 -14.35 19.90 -10.33
N SER A 592 -15.23 18.89 -10.47
CA SER A 592 -16.68 19.05 -10.55
C SER A 592 -17.45 18.74 -9.27
N ALA A 593 -16.81 18.06 -8.30
CA ALA A 593 -17.43 17.62 -7.04
C ALA A 593 -17.12 18.52 -5.83
N GLY A 594 -15.99 19.23 -5.84
CA GLY A 594 -15.56 20.14 -4.76
C GLY A 594 -16.48 21.35 -4.54
N SER A 595 -16.31 22.02 -3.40
CA SER A 595 -17.06 23.23 -3.01
C SER A 595 -16.86 24.40 -3.98
N ALA A 596 -15.71 24.43 -4.65
CA ALA A 596 -15.40 25.36 -5.74
C ALA A 596 -14.49 24.70 -6.78
N VAL A 597 -14.76 24.96 -8.07
CA VAL A 597 -13.88 24.57 -9.18
C VAL A 597 -12.49 25.20 -8.97
N PRO A 598 -11.38 24.43 -9.08
CA PRO A 598 -10.04 24.95 -8.89
C PRO A 598 -9.73 26.12 -9.83
N LYS A 599 -9.01 27.14 -9.34
CA LYS A 599 -8.53 28.27 -10.15
C LYS A 599 -7.18 28.03 -10.78
N CYS A 600 -6.44 27.07 -10.25
CA CYS A 600 -5.17 26.58 -10.77
C CYS A 600 -4.86 25.20 -10.19
N ILE A 601 -3.89 24.54 -10.81
CA ILE A 601 -3.19 23.35 -10.32
C ILE A 601 -1.75 23.79 -10.02
N LEU A 602 -1.17 23.40 -8.89
CA LEU A 602 0.24 23.59 -8.58
C LEU A 602 0.98 22.32 -9.04
N SER A 603 2.02 22.45 -9.88
CA SER A 603 3.00 21.38 -10.06
C SER A 603 4.17 21.61 -9.12
N HIS A 604 4.53 20.57 -8.36
CA HIS A 604 5.71 20.55 -7.48
C HIS A 604 7.01 20.19 -8.23
N GLY A 605 6.99 20.05 -9.55
CA GLY A 605 8.19 19.66 -10.31
C GLY A 605 8.27 18.16 -10.60
N ASP A 606 9.38 17.78 -11.23
CA ASP A 606 9.55 16.52 -11.96
C ASP A 606 8.38 16.22 -12.91
N ASN A 607 8.18 17.26 -13.73
CA ASN A 607 7.15 17.36 -14.76
C ASN A 607 7.41 16.41 -15.94
N PHE A 608 8.66 15.93 -16.12
CA PHE A 608 9.05 15.01 -17.20
C PHE A 608 10.24 14.10 -16.79
N TYR A 609 9.98 12.90 -16.31
CA TYR A 609 10.99 11.86 -16.13
C TYR A 609 11.52 11.34 -17.48
N TRP A 610 12.74 10.78 -17.57
CA TRP A 610 13.81 10.77 -16.56
C TRP A 610 14.75 12.00 -16.65
N THR A 611 14.72 12.73 -17.76
CA THR A 611 15.72 13.75 -18.14
C THR A 611 15.12 15.11 -18.49
N GLY A 612 13.82 15.32 -18.26
CA GLY A 612 13.16 16.59 -18.52
C GLY A 612 12.77 16.74 -19.98
N ILE A 613 13.22 17.84 -20.58
CA ILE A 613 13.21 18.05 -22.03
C ILE A 613 14.65 17.96 -22.53
N ASP A 614 14.95 17.17 -23.57
CA ASP A 614 16.31 17.03 -24.10
C ASP A 614 16.59 17.83 -25.38
N SER A 615 15.56 18.28 -26.12
CA SER A 615 15.73 19.30 -27.17
C SER A 615 14.49 20.15 -27.43
N GLU A 616 14.69 21.34 -28.01
CA GLU A 616 13.62 22.22 -28.51
C GLU A 616 12.69 21.49 -29.53
N ASN A 617 13.24 20.54 -30.30
CA ASN A 617 12.45 19.77 -31.28
C ASN A 617 11.61 18.68 -30.62
N GLY A 618 12.15 18.01 -29.59
CA GLY A 618 11.47 16.96 -28.83
C GLY A 618 10.39 17.52 -27.89
N ARG A 619 10.56 18.76 -27.41
CA ARG A 619 9.68 19.48 -26.47
C ARG A 619 8.20 19.28 -26.75
N ASP A 620 7.72 19.71 -27.92
CA ASP A 620 6.28 19.74 -28.19
C ASP A 620 5.67 18.34 -28.18
N SER A 621 6.42 17.30 -28.59
CA SER A 621 6.03 15.90 -28.46
C SER A 621 6.05 15.37 -27.02
N ARG A 622 7.05 15.74 -26.22
CA ARG A 622 7.19 15.38 -24.80
C ARG A 622 6.02 15.94 -23.99
N PHE A 623 5.69 17.22 -24.18
CA PHE A 623 4.49 17.87 -23.65
C PHE A 623 3.19 17.25 -24.16
N THR A 624 3.10 16.89 -25.45
CA THR A 624 1.88 16.28 -26.02
C THR A 624 1.59 14.89 -25.44
N ALA A 625 2.63 14.09 -25.15
CA ALA A 625 2.47 12.73 -24.66
C ALA A 625 1.94 12.64 -23.21
N THR A 626 2.36 13.58 -22.36
CA THR A 626 2.30 13.48 -20.90
C THR A 626 1.50 14.64 -20.32
N PHE A 627 1.83 15.89 -20.65
CA PHE A 627 1.02 17.00 -20.16
C PHE A 627 -0.35 17.19 -20.86
N GLU A 628 -0.38 17.27 -22.19
CA GLU A 628 -1.61 17.62 -22.94
C GLU A 628 -2.49 16.42 -23.30
N GLY A 629 -1.92 15.21 -23.35
CA GLY A 629 -2.64 13.98 -23.64
C GLY A 629 -3.37 13.38 -22.43
N LYS A 630 -2.87 13.63 -21.22
CA LYS A 630 -3.35 13.03 -19.97
C LYS A 630 -4.35 13.93 -19.27
N TYR A 631 -3.94 15.16 -18.95
CA TYR A 631 -4.76 16.16 -18.25
C TYR A 631 -5.77 16.88 -19.18
N GLU A 632 -6.42 16.11 -20.06
CA GLU A 632 -7.27 16.63 -21.13
C GLU A 632 -8.77 16.68 -20.78
N GLY A 633 -9.17 16.20 -19.60
CA GLY A 633 -10.58 16.09 -19.17
C GLY A 633 -11.30 17.44 -19.01
N ASP A 634 -12.57 17.50 -19.44
CA ASP A 634 -13.36 18.73 -19.61
C ASP A 634 -13.41 19.69 -18.39
N ASN A 635 -13.24 19.20 -17.16
CA ASN A 635 -13.28 20.03 -15.95
C ASN A 635 -11.91 20.64 -15.58
N ILE A 636 -10.81 20.08 -16.07
CA ILE A 636 -9.42 20.52 -15.78
C ILE A 636 -8.67 21.04 -17.02
N LYS A 637 -9.16 20.74 -18.24
CA LYS A 637 -8.47 21.00 -19.52
C LYS A 637 -7.96 22.44 -19.68
N THR A 638 -8.66 23.42 -19.13
CA THR A 638 -8.34 24.86 -19.26
C THR A 638 -7.91 25.52 -17.94
N ILE A 639 -7.67 24.72 -16.89
CA ILE A 639 -7.21 25.22 -15.60
C ILE A 639 -5.70 25.46 -15.64
N PRO A 640 -5.18 26.66 -15.28
CA PRO A 640 -3.75 26.95 -15.29
C PRO A 640 -2.95 26.07 -14.34
N TRP A 641 -1.87 25.49 -14.84
CA TRP A 641 -0.83 24.77 -14.11
C TRP A 641 0.30 25.72 -13.75
N ILE A 642 0.65 25.77 -12.47
CA ILE A 642 1.60 26.72 -11.87
C ILE A 642 2.81 25.91 -11.40
N ASN A 643 3.87 25.92 -12.19
CA ASN A 643 4.92 24.91 -12.10
C ASN A 643 6.20 25.45 -11.45
N VAL A 644 6.89 24.57 -10.73
CA VAL A 644 8.34 24.62 -10.49
C VAL A 644 9.01 23.44 -11.23
N LEU A 645 10.34 23.34 -11.15
CA LEU A 645 11.12 22.23 -11.69
C LEU A 645 11.75 21.41 -10.56
N GLY A 646 11.88 20.11 -10.77
CA GLY A 646 12.60 19.17 -9.89
C GLY A 646 13.96 18.73 -10.43
N ASN A 647 14.54 17.65 -9.89
CA ASN A 647 15.84 17.15 -10.38
C ASN A 647 15.77 16.52 -11.78
N HIS A 648 14.77 15.68 -12.06
CA HIS A 648 14.59 15.05 -13.38
C HIS A 648 14.33 16.08 -14.48
N ASP A 649 13.62 17.17 -14.20
CA ASP A 649 13.43 18.29 -15.15
C ASP A 649 14.75 18.89 -15.69
N TYR A 650 15.83 18.84 -14.90
CA TYR A 650 17.17 19.31 -15.28
C TYR A 650 18.11 18.20 -15.78
N GLY A 651 17.67 16.93 -15.83
CA GLY A 651 18.46 15.78 -16.28
C GLY A 651 18.51 14.60 -15.29
N GLY A 652 18.00 14.79 -14.06
CA GLY A 652 18.05 13.77 -13.01
C GLY A 652 19.50 13.42 -12.63
N ALA A 653 19.76 12.14 -12.34
CA ALA A 653 21.11 11.63 -12.19
C ALA A 653 21.83 11.35 -13.55
N SER A 654 21.20 11.63 -14.69
CA SER A 654 21.74 11.40 -16.03
C SER A 654 22.46 12.65 -16.58
N TYR A 655 22.82 12.65 -17.87
CA TYR A 655 23.48 13.79 -18.50
C TYR A 655 22.56 15.01 -18.66
N ILE A 656 23.09 16.19 -18.34
CA ILE A 656 22.40 17.48 -18.51
C ILE A 656 22.44 17.96 -19.97
N CYS A 657 23.50 17.66 -20.72
CA CYS A 657 23.63 18.01 -22.14
C CYS A 657 23.07 16.89 -23.04
N SER A 658 22.86 17.19 -24.33
CA SER A 658 22.23 16.27 -25.29
C SER A 658 22.77 16.41 -26.73
N ASP A 659 22.72 15.32 -27.51
CA ASP A 659 22.88 15.32 -28.97
C ASP A 659 21.53 15.01 -29.63
N GLY A 660 20.77 16.07 -29.93
CA GLY A 660 19.36 15.96 -30.27
C GLY A 660 18.53 15.55 -29.04
N ASP A 661 17.65 14.56 -29.20
CA ASP A 661 16.80 14.06 -28.12
C ASP A 661 17.47 12.93 -27.29
N ASN A 662 18.81 12.86 -27.27
CA ASN A 662 19.58 11.84 -26.55
C ASN A 662 20.51 12.53 -25.52
N PRO A 663 20.42 12.22 -24.22
CA PRO A 663 21.38 12.70 -23.22
C PRO A 663 22.84 12.31 -23.55
N SER A 664 23.79 13.22 -23.28
CA SER A 664 25.22 13.04 -23.64
C SER A 664 26.14 13.94 -22.82
N GLU A 665 27.41 13.54 -22.64
CA GLU A 665 28.43 14.33 -21.93
C GLU A 665 28.52 15.80 -22.38
N CYS A 666 28.47 16.73 -21.43
CA CYS A 666 28.78 18.14 -21.66
C CYS A 666 30.28 18.33 -21.98
N SER A 667 30.62 19.18 -22.96
CA SER A 667 32.03 19.41 -23.36
C SER A 667 32.88 20.13 -22.31
N ASP A 668 32.24 20.96 -21.49
CA ASP A 668 32.86 21.86 -20.52
C ASP A 668 31.78 22.49 -19.60
N ALA A 669 32.22 23.34 -18.67
CA ALA A 669 31.36 23.99 -17.68
C ALA A 669 30.42 25.07 -18.28
N ASP A 670 30.85 25.78 -19.33
CA ASP A 670 29.99 26.78 -19.99
C ASP A 670 28.88 26.08 -20.78
N ALA A 671 29.19 24.93 -21.41
CA ALA A 671 28.20 24.07 -22.07
C ALA A 671 27.17 23.51 -21.08
N LEU A 672 27.61 22.98 -19.93
CA LEU A 672 26.71 22.45 -18.88
C LEU A 672 25.77 23.55 -18.35
N VAL A 673 26.32 24.72 -17.98
CA VAL A 673 25.52 25.86 -17.49
C VAL A 673 24.56 26.39 -18.56
N SER A 674 24.92 26.27 -19.85
CA SER A 674 24.00 26.59 -20.95
C SER A 674 22.85 25.58 -21.02
N ALA A 675 23.14 24.27 -20.98
CA ALA A 675 22.14 23.21 -21.07
C ALA A 675 21.13 23.23 -19.89
N LEU A 676 21.57 23.54 -18.66
CA LEU A 676 20.67 23.82 -17.53
C LEU A 676 19.67 24.95 -17.84
N GLY A 677 20.16 26.03 -18.46
CA GLY A 677 19.33 27.15 -18.90
C GLY A 677 18.41 26.79 -20.06
N ASP A 678 18.87 25.97 -21.00
CA ASP A 678 18.09 25.51 -22.14
C ASP A 678 16.93 24.61 -21.68
N LYS A 679 17.16 23.66 -20.75
CA LYS A 679 16.11 22.82 -20.14
C LYS A 679 15.01 23.65 -19.48
N PHE A 680 15.37 24.63 -18.65
CA PHE A 680 14.41 25.60 -18.11
C PHE A 680 13.70 26.39 -19.22
N SER A 681 14.43 26.83 -20.26
CA SER A 681 13.87 27.63 -21.35
C SER A 681 12.83 26.84 -22.15
N TRP A 682 13.05 25.55 -22.39
CA TRP A 682 12.12 24.71 -23.14
C TRP A 682 10.79 24.57 -22.40
N GLN A 683 10.82 24.36 -21.08
CA GLN A 683 9.59 24.34 -20.29
C GLN A 683 8.91 25.71 -20.16
N SER A 684 9.68 26.79 -19.90
CA SER A 684 9.12 28.14 -19.67
C SER A 684 8.67 28.88 -20.93
N THR A 685 9.08 28.41 -22.11
CA THR A 685 8.63 28.92 -23.42
C THR A 685 7.65 27.99 -24.14
N TYR A 686 7.19 26.93 -23.47
CA TYR A 686 6.07 26.14 -23.98
C TYR A 686 4.79 26.98 -23.95
N THR A 687 3.91 26.77 -24.94
CA THR A 687 2.61 27.44 -25.05
C THR A 687 1.56 26.36 -25.21
N SER A 688 0.70 26.19 -24.21
CA SER A 688 -0.30 25.12 -24.24
C SER A 688 -1.35 25.38 -25.32
N PRO A 689 -1.73 24.37 -26.14
CA PRO A 689 -2.87 24.49 -27.04
C PRO A 689 -4.21 24.64 -26.30
N ASN A 690 -4.25 24.32 -25.00
CA ASN A 690 -5.43 24.41 -24.15
C ASN A 690 -5.37 25.70 -23.30
N ASP A 691 -5.83 26.82 -23.88
CA ASP A 691 -5.92 28.15 -23.26
C ASP A 691 -4.61 28.71 -22.63
N ASP A 692 -3.45 28.27 -23.13
CA ASP A 692 -2.11 28.64 -22.62
C ASP A 692 -1.93 28.34 -21.11
N ARG A 693 -2.48 27.20 -20.66
CA ARG A 693 -2.53 26.79 -19.25
C ARG A 693 -1.17 26.48 -18.59
N TRP A 694 -0.07 26.39 -19.33
CA TRP A 694 1.24 26.03 -18.77
C TRP A 694 1.99 27.26 -18.26
N ILE A 695 2.05 27.46 -16.94
CA ILE A 695 2.61 28.66 -16.32
C ILE A 695 3.91 28.32 -15.59
N LEU A 696 5.03 28.63 -16.23
CA LEU A 696 6.37 28.67 -15.64
C LEU A 696 7.06 29.96 -16.10
N LYS A 697 7.30 30.91 -15.19
CA LYS A 697 7.69 32.29 -15.58
C LYS A 697 9.16 32.63 -15.34
N ASP A 698 9.74 32.07 -14.30
CA ASP A 698 11.09 32.32 -13.78
C ASP A 698 11.38 31.25 -12.70
N HIS A 699 12.60 31.17 -12.18
CA HIS A 699 12.95 30.30 -11.03
C HIS A 699 12.28 30.76 -9.72
N PHE A 700 11.86 32.03 -9.64
CA PHE A 700 10.95 32.52 -8.62
C PHE A 700 9.82 33.36 -9.22
N TYR A 701 8.56 33.04 -8.91
CA TYR A 701 7.45 33.93 -9.25
C TYR A 701 6.22 33.73 -8.36
N VAL A 702 5.46 34.80 -8.17
CA VAL A 702 4.17 34.78 -7.49
C VAL A 702 3.04 34.58 -8.49
N TYR A 703 2.08 33.72 -8.14
CA TYR A 703 0.79 33.58 -8.84
C TYR A 703 -0.34 33.81 -7.84
N SER A 704 -1.34 34.63 -8.19
CA SER A 704 -2.41 35.03 -7.26
C SER A 704 -3.77 34.60 -7.80
N ILE A 705 -4.57 33.94 -6.96
CA ILE A 705 -5.97 33.57 -7.26
C ILE A 705 -6.93 34.21 -6.24
N GLU A 706 -8.13 34.57 -6.69
CA GLU A 706 -9.11 35.37 -5.94
C GLU A 706 -10.53 34.91 -6.31
N ASP A 707 -11.38 34.64 -5.32
CA ASP A 707 -12.83 34.75 -5.49
C ASP A 707 -13.26 36.20 -5.22
N LYS A 708 -13.85 36.85 -6.22
CA LYS A 708 -14.18 38.28 -6.19
C LYS A 708 -15.51 38.58 -5.48
N ASP A 709 -16.32 37.56 -5.22
CA ASP A 709 -17.60 37.73 -4.54
C ASP A 709 -17.46 37.64 -3.01
N SER A 710 -16.54 36.81 -2.50
CA SER A 710 -16.10 36.81 -1.09
C SER A 710 -14.94 37.77 -0.80
N GLY A 711 -14.00 37.91 -1.73
CA GLY A 711 -12.70 38.57 -1.51
C GLY A 711 -11.62 37.63 -0.93
N VAL A 712 -11.90 36.33 -0.78
CA VAL A 712 -10.91 35.32 -0.40
C VAL A 712 -9.87 35.19 -1.51
N SER A 713 -8.60 35.17 -1.13
CA SER A 713 -7.47 35.13 -2.07
C SER A 713 -6.30 34.28 -1.55
N ILE A 714 -5.55 33.68 -2.47
CA ILE A 714 -4.32 32.93 -2.20
C ILE A 714 -3.21 33.55 -3.06
N ASP A 715 -2.08 33.93 -2.43
CA ASP A 715 -0.81 34.16 -3.12
C ASP A 715 0.03 32.87 -3.05
N ILE A 716 0.40 32.33 -4.20
CA ILE A 716 1.26 31.15 -4.36
C ILE A 716 2.66 31.62 -4.71
N PHE A 717 3.65 31.26 -3.88
CA PHE A 717 5.06 31.60 -4.06
C PHE A 717 5.80 30.38 -4.60
N ASN A 718 6.10 30.38 -5.89
CA ASN A 718 6.83 29.31 -6.56
C ASN A 718 8.32 29.55 -6.39
N VAL A 719 9.05 28.57 -5.86
CA VAL A 719 10.48 28.68 -5.52
C VAL A 719 11.30 27.55 -6.14
N ASP A 720 12.43 27.90 -6.76
CA ASP A 720 13.50 26.95 -7.01
C ASP A 720 14.22 26.64 -5.68
N ALA A 721 14.45 25.35 -5.45
CA ALA A 721 15.03 24.81 -4.23
C ALA A 721 16.13 23.77 -4.54
N GLY A 722 16.71 23.80 -5.75
CA GLY A 722 17.71 22.82 -6.20
C GLY A 722 18.98 22.72 -5.36
N ASP A 723 19.26 23.66 -4.45
CA ASP A 723 20.36 23.54 -3.47
C ASP A 723 20.04 22.63 -2.25
N ALA A 724 19.03 21.77 -2.36
CA ALA A 724 18.74 20.69 -1.43
C ALA A 724 19.96 19.80 -1.15
N SER A 725 20.09 19.34 0.10
CA SER A 725 21.22 18.54 0.59
C SER A 725 21.13 17.07 0.19
N THR A 726 19.92 16.56 -0.08
CA THR A 726 19.67 15.20 -0.59
C THR A 726 19.07 15.27 -1.99
N HIS A 727 19.56 14.45 -2.92
CA HIS A 727 19.09 14.25 -4.30
C HIS A 727 19.00 15.48 -5.25
N GLY A 728 19.10 16.72 -4.74
CA GLY A 728 19.23 17.94 -5.54
C GLY A 728 20.61 18.11 -6.20
N ALA A 729 21.14 19.34 -6.13
CA ALA A 729 22.34 19.73 -6.88
C ALA A 729 23.54 18.79 -6.70
N GLN A 730 23.68 18.07 -5.57
CA GLN A 730 24.73 17.05 -5.44
C GLN A 730 24.64 15.99 -6.54
N GLN A 731 23.46 15.38 -6.74
CA GLN A 731 23.31 14.26 -7.68
C GLN A 731 23.12 14.76 -9.11
N THR A 732 22.29 15.78 -9.30
CA THR A 732 22.04 16.37 -10.63
C THR A 732 23.33 16.88 -11.27
N CYS A 733 24.20 17.54 -10.50
CA CYS A 733 25.50 17.99 -11.00
C CYS A 733 26.56 16.89 -11.09
N CYS A 734 26.36 15.74 -10.44
CA CYS A 734 27.26 14.60 -10.57
C CYS A 734 27.02 13.85 -11.89
N GLN A 735 25.76 13.74 -12.34
CA GLN A 735 25.37 13.05 -13.59
C GLN A 735 25.78 11.57 -13.59
N CYS A 736 25.81 10.95 -12.41
CA CYS A 736 26.45 9.65 -12.21
C CYS A 736 25.83 8.52 -13.01
N TYR A 737 24.50 8.44 -13.09
CA TYR A 737 23.79 7.41 -13.86
C TYR A 737 24.17 7.46 -15.36
N GLY A 738 24.39 8.67 -15.89
CA GLY A 738 24.91 8.86 -17.25
C GLY A 738 26.35 8.34 -17.40
N TYR A 739 27.23 8.66 -16.45
CA TYR A 739 28.63 8.21 -16.44
C TYR A 739 28.82 6.73 -16.09
N ALA A 740 27.82 6.09 -15.48
CA ALA A 740 27.78 4.67 -15.12
C ALA A 740 27.06 3.81 -16.18
N GLU A 741 26.69 4.37 -17.34
CA GLU A 741 25.92 3.70 -18.40
C GLU A 741 24.57 3.10 -17.93
N GLY A 742 23.98 3.65 -16.85
CA GLY A 742 22.73 3.19 -16.23
C GLY A 742 22.89 2.33 -14.98
N ASP A 743 24.11 2.14 -14.47
CA ASP A 743 24.37 1.36 -13.25
C ASP A 743 24.27 2.21 -11.97
N ASP A 744 23.11 2.10 -11.28
CA ASP A 744 22.85 2.74 -9.98
C ASP A 744 23.69 2.14 -8.83
N GLU A 745 24.16 0.89 -8.92
CA GLU A 745 25.07 0.31 -7.92
C GLU A 745 26.44 0.99 -7.95
N THR A 746 26.97 1.21 -9.15
CA THR A 746 28.22 1.93 -9.39
C THR A 746 28.15 3.39 -8.92
N CYS A 747 26.96 3.95 -8.73
CA CYS A 747 26.77 5.29 -8.18
C CYS A 747 26.79 5.38 -6.64
N LYS A 748 26.80 4.25 -5.92
CA LYS A 748 26.88 4.21 -4.44
C LYS A 748 28.17 4.89 -3.95
N ASN A 749 28.04 6.03 -3.24
CA ASN A 749 29.10 6.86 -2.68
C ASN A 749 29.94 7.71 -3.67
N VAL A 750 29.51 7.90 -4.92
CA VAL A 750 30.25 8.74 -5.88
C VAL A 750 30.22 10.22 -5.46
N ALA A 751 31.39 10.88 -5.50
CA ALA A 751 31.56 12.25 -5.03
C ALA A 751 32.26 13.19 -6.03
N ARG A 752 32.17 14.50 -5.75
CA ARG A 752 32.76 15.59 -6.53
C ARG A 752 34.25 15.37 -6.83
N GLY A 753 34.56 15.04 -8.09
CA GLY A 753 35.92 14.83 -8.59
C GLY A 753 36.28 13.36 -8.84
N ASP A 754 35.40 12.41 -8.46
CA ASP A 754 35.48 11.04 -8.95
C ASP A 754 35.09 10.97 -10.42
N LYS A 755 35.59 9.96 -11.15
CA LYS A 755 35.37 9.84 -12.60
C LYS A 755 33.91 9.76 -13.01
N LEU A 756 33.07 9.20 -12.15
CA LEU A 756 31.64 9.05 -12.37
C LEU A 756 30.88 10.36 -12.07
N CYS A 757 31.57 11.41 -11.61
CA CYS A 757 30.99 12.69 -11.24
C CYS A 757 31.51 13.79 -12.18
N CYS A 758 30.71 14.22 -13.15
CA CYS A 758 31.14 15.12 -14.24
C CYS A 758 32.42 14.63 -14.98
N GLY A 759 32.62 13.32 -15.15
CA GLY A 759 33.85 12.78 -15.76
C GLY A 759 35.11 12.96 -14.90
N GLY A 760 34.98 13.35 -13.63
CA GLY A 760 36.05 13.85 -12.76
C GLY A 760 36.29 15.37 -12.86
N SER A 761 35.49 16.10 -13.63
CA SER A 761 35.62 17.56 -13.81
C SER A 761 34.99 18.33 -12.65
N THR A 762 35.82 18.73 -11.69
CA THR A 762 35.40 19.59 -10.57
C THR A 762 34.85 20.93 -11.04
N ASP A 763 35.35 21.47 -12.15
CA ASP A 763 34.99 22.79 -12.65
C ASP A 763 33.57 22.78 -13.25
N MET A 764 33.16 21.66 -13.85
CA MET A 764 31.79 21.45 -14.34
C MET A 764 30.80 21.25 -13.19
N TYR A 765 31.16 20.40 -12.22
CA TYR A 765 30.36 20.19 -11.01
C TYR A 765 30.16 21.49 -10.22
N ASP A 766 31.23 22.25 -9.98
CA ASP A 766 31.17 23.52 -9.24
C ASP A 766 30.33 24.58 -9.97
N ALA A 767 30.42 24.67 -11.31
CA ALA A 767 29.61 25.59 -12.09
C ALA A 767 28.12 25.23 -12.06
N CYS A 768 27.79 23.94 -12.07
CA CYS A 768 26.44 23.43 -11.92
C CYS A 768 25.86 23.71 -10.51
N VAL A 769 26.57 23.33 -9.44
CA VAL A 769 26.12 23.56 -8.06
C VAL A 769 26.00 25.06 -7.77
N ALA A 770 26.88 25.89 -8.33
CA ALA A 770 26.76 27.34 -8.25
C ALA A 770 25.49 27.89 -8.89
N LYS A 771 24.94 27.26 -9.95
CA LYS A 771 23.69 27.69 -10.59
C LYS A 771 22.46 27.38 -9.73
N PHE A 772 22.33 26.14 -9.25
CA PHE A 772 21.27 25.80 -8.29
C PHE A 772 21.34 26.65 -7.01
N THR A 773 22.55 26.94 -6.52
CA THR A 773 22.77 27.85 -5.39
C THR A 773 22.30 29.28 -5.71
N GLU A 774 22.64 29.80 -6.90
CA GLU A 774 22.23 31.15 -7.36
C GLU A 774 20.70 31.28 -7.45
N TRP A 775 20.02 30.29 -8.04
CA TRP A 775 18.56 30.26 -8.18
C TRP A 775 17.85 30.10 -6.83
N SER A 776 18.35 29.21 -5.96
CA SER A 776 17.76 28.97 -4.65
C SER A 776 17.97 30.14 -3.68
N ASP A 777 19.14 30.80 -3.71
CA ASP A 777 19.37 32.03 -2.94
C ASP A 777 18.55 33.21 -3.44
N ASP A 778 18.33 33.35 -4.75
CA ASP A 778 17.43 34.38 -5.27
C ASP A 778 15.97 34.10 -4.91
N SER A 779 15.54 32.85 -5.01
CA SER A 779 14.20 32.39 -4.60
C SER A 779 13.94 32.65 -3.12
N ARG A 780 14.87 32.31 -2.22
CA ARG A 780 14.83 32.68 -0.80
C ARG A 780 14.71 34.19 -0.58
N LYS A 781 15.51 34.97 -1.30
CA LYS A 781 15.55 36.44 -1.24
C LYS A 781 14.26 37.07 -1.76
N GLN A 782 13.67 36.56 -2.84
CA GLN A 782 12.43 37.07 -3.42
C GLN A 782 11.21 36.61 -2.61
N LEU A 783 11.15 35.37 -2.12
CA LEU A 783 10.12 34.91 -1.18
C LEU A 783 10.03 35.86 0.02
N THR A 784 11.17 36.14 0.67
CA THR A 784 11.26 37.11 1.78
C THR A 784 10.71 38.50 1.40
N ALA A 785 10.95 38.95 0.17
CA ALA A 785 10.53 40.27 -0.30
C ALA A 785 9.05 40.34 -0.68
N GLU A 786 8.50 39.33 -1.36
CA GLU A 786 7.10 39.34 -1.83
C GLU A 786 6.11 38.90 -0.74
N VAL A 787 6.47 37.93 0.12
CA VAL A 787 5.59 37.47 1.22
C VAL A 787 5.27 38.59 2.22
N ALA A 788 6.19 39.56 2.36
CA ALA A 788 6.03 40.78 3.15
C ALA A 788 5.24 41.90 2.44
N LYS A 789 5.02 41.81 1.13
CA LYS A 789 4.14 42.71 0.35
C LYS A 789 2.73 42.16 0.19
N SER A 790 2.61 40.83 0.20
CA SER A 790 1.36 40.07 0.07
C SER A 790 0.28 40.54 1.04
N LYS A 791 -0.95 40.49 0.55
CA LYS A 791 -2.19 40.82 1.27
C LYS A 791 -3.33 39.85 0.91
N ALA A 792 -2.98 38.72 0.31
CA ALA A 792 -3.92 37.63 0.15
C ALA A 792 -4.38 37.13 1.52
N THR A 793 -5.53 36.47 1.56
CA THR A 793 -6.02 35.77 2.76
C THR A 793 -5.02 34.68 3.15
N TRP A 794 -4.58 33.90 2.16
CA TRP A 794 -3.70 32.75 2.33
C TRP A 794 -2.39 32.93 1.56
N LYS A 795 -1.32 32.33 2.07
CA LYS A 795 0.00 32.30 1.45
C LYS A 795 0.52 30.88 1.44
N ILE A 796 0.74 30.34 0.24
CA ILE A 796 1.20 28.98 0.01
C ILE A 796 2.56 29.03 -0.69
N VAL A 797 3.54 28.27 -0.21
CA VAL A 797 4.79 28.04 -0.96
C VAL A 797 4.65 26.77 -1.80
N ASN A 798 5.12 26.84 -3.04
CA ASN A 798 5.24 25.71 -3.97
C ASN A 798 6.73 25.49 -4.27
N SER A 799 7.27 24.33 -3.94
CA SER A 799 8.64 23.91 -4.27
C SER A 799 8.65 22.45 -4.72
N HIS A 800 9.80 21.95 -5.18
CA HIS A 800 10.01 20.51 -5.36
C HIS A 800 10.47 19.84 -4.07
N TYR A 801 11.42 20.45 -3.35
CA TYR A 801 11.94 19.89 -2.10
C TYR A 801 11.26 20.47 -0.85
N SER A 802 10.89 19.60 0.08
CA SER A 802 10.60 19.92 1.48
C SER A 802 11.75 20.72 2.14
N PRO A 803 11.46 21.77 2.94
CA PRO A 803 12.47 22.63 3.53
C PRO A 803 13.15 22.05 4.77
N TYR A 804 12.78 20.83 5.21
CA TYR A 804 13.38 20.14 6.35
C TYR A 804 13.74 18.68 6.09
N ALA A 805 12.99 17.94 5.26
CA ALA A 805 13.32 16.55 4.94
C ALA A 805 14.56 16.47 4.02
N HIS A 806 14.63 17.32 2.99
CA HIS A 806 15.65 17.27 1.95
C HIS A 806 16.83 18.24 2.16
N TYR A 807 16.91 18.90 3.31
CA TYR A 807 17.93 19.89 3.64
C TYR A 807 18.55 19.59 5.00
N ASP A 808 19.89 19.60 5.08
CA ASP A 808 20.59 19.54 6.36
C ASP A 808 20.19 20.72 7.28
N GLU A 809 20.51 20.61 8.58
CA GLU A 809 20.20 21.62 9.60
C GLU A 809 20.55 23.07 9.17
N THR A 810 21.64 23.26 8.43
CA THR A 810 22.06 24.59 7.93
C THR A 810 21.20 25.05 6.75
N GLY A 811 20.83 24.14 5.85
CA GLY A 811 19.86 24.38 4.77
C GLY A 811 18.46 24.72 5.30
N MET A 812 17.93 23.87 6.18
CA MET A 812 16.64 24.05 6.87
C MET A 812 16.60 25.40 7.60
N ALA A 813 17.66 25.75 8.32
CA ALA A 813 17.77 27.05 9.00
C ALA A 813 17.78 28.26 8.05
N LYS A 814 18.10 28.12 6.75
CA LYS A 814 17.88 29.20 5.76
C LYS A 814 16.39 29.44 5.55
N TRP A 815 15.62 28.37 5.31
CA TRP A 815 14.19 28.43 4.99
C TRP A 815 13.33 28.76 6.20
N PHE A 816 13.52 28.09 7.33
CA PHE A 816 12.75 28.31 8.57
C PHE A 816 12.91 29.75 9.09
N LYS A 817 14.08 30.37 8.90
CA LYS A 817 14.33 31.79 9.17
C LYS A 817 13.50 32.75 8.30
N ILE A 818 13.09 32.33 7.09
CA ILE A 818 12.21 33.11 6.20
C ILE A 818 10.75 32.87 6.58
N LEU A 819 10.37 31.64 6.92
CA LEU A 819 9.02 31.28 7.36
C LEU A 819 8.61 31.98 8.66
N LYS A 820 9.55 32.16 9.58
CA LYS A 820 9.33 32.87 10.85
C LYS A 820 8.73 34.27 10.64
N ASP A 821 7.56 34.51 11.25
CA ASP A 821 6.80 35.76 11.18
C ASP A 821 6.35 36.18 9.76
N SER A 822 6.46 35.30 8.74
CA SER A 822 6.08 35.58 7.34
C SER A 822 4.55 35.62 7.11
N GLY A 823 3.81 34.82 7.87
CA GLY A 823 2.41 34.50 7.59
C GLY A 823 2.21 33.69 6.30
N VAL A 824 3.18 32.85 5.90
CA VAL A 824 2.89 31.61 5.18
C VAL A 824 2.09 30.70 6.12
N GLN A 825 1.07 30.01 5.61
CA GLN A 825 0.33 29.00 6.40
C GLN A 825 0.60 27.57 5.92
N LEU A 826 1.01 27.40 4.66
CA LEU A 826 1.18 26.10 4.03
C LEU A 826 2.39 26.12 3.08
N TRP A 827 3.19 25.06 3.13
CA TRP A 827 4.22 24.71 2.16
C TRP A 827 3.82 23.38 1.51
N MET A 828 3.89 23.29 0.19
CA MET A 828 3.57 22.07 -0.55
C MET A 828 4.70 21.75 -1.51
N ASN A 829 5.07 20.47 -1.58
CA ASN A 829 6.15 19.99 -2.44
C ASN A 829 5.99 18.51 -2.80
N GLY A 830 6.94 18.01 -3.59
CA GLY A 830 7.01 16.63 -4.05
C GLY A 830 8.35 16.01 -3.64
N HIS A 831 9.05 15.44 -4.62
CA HIS A 831 10.39 14.85 -4.55
C HIS A 831 10.51 13.55 -3.73
N THR A 832 9.93 13.47 -2.53
CA THR A 832 9.62 12.15 -1.98
C THR A 832 8.33 11.70 -2.64
N HIS A 833 8.33 10.54 -3.28
CA HIS A 833 7.20 10.03 -4.08
C HIS A 833 6.04 9.51 -3.22
N GLY A 834 5.63 10.23 -2.17
CA GLY A 834 4.56 9.84 -1.25
C GLY A 834 3.90 11.04 -0.57
N GLU A 835 3.00 10.79 0.38
CA GLU A 835 2.20 11.83 1.04
C GLU A 835 2.38 11.91 2.56
N ASN A 836 2.62 13.12 3.05
CA ASN A 836 2.49 13.46 4.47
C ASN A 836 1.79 14.81 4.68
N HIS A 837 1.53 15.10 5.95
CA HIS A 837 1.06 16.38 6.44
C HIS A 837 1.67 16.62 7.81
N ASP A 838 2.69 17.47 7.83
CA ASP A 838 3.46 17.83 9.01
C ASP A 838 3.19 19.29 9.38
N TYR A 839 3.56 19.70 10.58
CA TYR A 839 3.30 21.06 11.07
C TYR A 839 4.38 21.58 11.99
N SER A 840 4.63 22.89 11.96
CA SER A 840 5.47 23.57 12.95
C SER A 840 4.67 24.56 13.79
N SER A 841 4.60 24.29 15.10
CA SER A 841 4.09 25.25 16.08
C SER A 841 4.98 26.48 16.26
N THR A 842 6.29 26.36 15.97
CA THR A 842 7.27 27.46 16.01
C THR A 842 7.07 28.44 14.85
N TYR A 843 6.87 27.93 13.63
CA TYR A 843 6.79 28.75 12.41
C TYR A 843 5.35 29.05 11.96
N LYS A 844 4.36 28.32 12.47
CA LYS A 844 2.93 28.43 12.13
C LYS A 844 2.64 28.05 10.67
N VAL A 845 3.35 27.03 10.20
CA VAL A 845 3.33 26.51 8.83
C VAL A 845 3.02 25.02 8.87
N HIS A 846 2.09 24.59 8.02
CA HIS A 846 1.90 23.19 7.64
C HIS A 846 2.81 22.86 6.45
N PHE A 847 3.39 21.68 6.44
CA PHE A 847 4.19 21.13 5.35
C PHE A 847 3.47 19.91 4.78
N VAL A 848 3.56 19.72 3.47
CA VAL A 848 2.88 18.65 2.74
C VAL A 848 3.80 18.17 1.63
N ASP A 849 4.34 16.96 1.81
CA ASP A 849 4.86 16.15 0.71
C ASP A 849 3.66 15.53 -0.03
N ASN A 850 3.70 15.54 -1.36
CA ASN A 850 2.59 15.21 -2.26
C ASN A 850 3.16 14.73 -3.61
N GLY A 851 3.94 13.64 -3.56
CA GLY A 851 4.73 13.14 -4.67
C GLY A 851 4.23 11.86 -5.35
N ALA A 852 3.12 11.23 -4.93
CA ALA A 852 2.55 10.13 -5.72
C ALA A 852 1.60 10.66 -6.82
N GLY A 853 2.10 11.56 -7.67
CA GLY A 853 1.35 12.09 -8.82
C GLY A 853 1.34 11.18 -10.05
N GLY A 854 2.17 10.14 -10.06
CA GLY A 854 2.12 9.05 -11.05
C GLY A 854 3.11 9.12 -12.21
N GLY A 855 4.24 9.81 -12.05
CA GLY A 855 5.35 9.83 -13.02
C GLY A 855 6.38 8.71 -12.82
N ILE A 856 6.43 8.18 -11.61
CA ILE A 856 7.32 7.13 -11.06
C ILE A 856 6.55 6.35 -9.99
N GLN A 857 6.98 5.13 -9.63
CA GLN A 857 6.37 4.43 -8.49
C GLN A 857 6.48 5.24 -7.19
N LYS A 858 5.43 5.10 -6.39
CA LYS A 858 5.26 5.63 -5.06
C LYS A 858 6.23 5.01 -4.06
N GLU A 859 6.67 5.85 -3.13
CA GLU A 859 7.52 5.48 -2.00
C GLU A 859 6.85 5.88 -0.68
N SER A 860 7.37 5.37 0.44
CA SER A 860 7.02 5.85 1.77
C SER A 860 7.28 7.36 1.89
N ALA A 861 6.32 8.09 2.46
CA ALA A 861 6.45 9.53 2.67
C ALA A 861 7.64 9.91 3.58
N SER A 862 8.16 11.12 3.40
CA SER A 862 9.42 11.53 4.04
C SER A 862 9.26 11.62 5.56
N GLY A 863 10.16 10.96 6.29
CA GLY A 863 10.20 11.01 7.76
C GLY A 863 10.90 12.27 8.28
N ILE A 864 10.41 12.82 9.40
CA ILE A 864 11.01 14.00 10.04
C ILE A 864 12.42 13.67 10.56
N PRO A 865 13.50 14.32 10.06
CA PRO A 865 14.85 14.06 10.54
C PRO A 865 15.05 14.50 12.00
N GLU A 866 15.98 13.87 12.73
CA GLU A 866 16.21 14.15 14.17
C GLU A 866 16.41 15.66 14.47
N TYR A 867 17.14 16.38 13.61
CA TYR A 867 17.37 17.82 13.76
C TYR A 867 16.10 18.68 13.52
N ALA A 868 15.12 18.20 12.77
CA ALA A 868 13.84 18.86 12.53
C ALA A 868 12.80 18.55 13.61
N SER A 869 12.90 17.39 14.28
CA SER A 869 11.92 16.86 15.27
C SER A 869 11.60 17.75 16.47
N SER A 870 12.37 18.82 16.70
CA SER A 870 12.11 19.80 17.77
C SER A 870 11.32 21.03 17.33
N ASP A 871 11.18 21.24 16.02
CA ASP A 871 10.45 22.35 15.40
C ASP A 871 9.28 21.88 14.50
N VAL A 872 9.27 20.61 14.06
CA VAL A 872 8.23 19.98 13.22
C VAL A 872 7.64 18.76 13.94
N GLU A 873 6.31 18.62 13.91
CA GLU A 873 5.54 17.46 14.41
C GLU A 873 4.69 16.88 13.27
N ALA A 874 4.63 15.54 13.16
CA ALA A 874 3.82 14.87 12.16
C ALA A 874 2.34 14.85 12.55
N LEU A 875 1.44 15.12 11.60
CA LEU A 875 -0.01 15.04 11.82
C LEU A 875 -0.63 13.85 11.08
N TRP A 876 -0.11 13.50 9.91
CA TRP A 876 -0.54 12.35 9.10
C TRP A 876 0.53 11.97 8.07
N ALA A 877 0.63 10.68 7.75
CA ALA A 877 1.37 10.16 6.59
C ALA A 877 0.52 9.06 5.95
N TYR A 878 0.58 8.92 4.63
CA TYR A 878 -0.18 7.91 3.92
C TYR A 878 0.63 6.64 3.72
N GLY A 879 0.23 5.56 4.40
CA GLY A 879 0.78 4.21 4.20
C GLY A 879 0.06 3.40 3.11
N GLY A 880 -0.99 3.96 2.49
CA GLY A 880 -1.67 3.35 1.35
C GLY A 880 -1.01 3.76 0.04
N GLN A 881 -1.13 2.90 -0.98
CA GLN A 881 -0.37 3.06 -2.22
C GLN A 881 -1.03 3.93 -3.27
N GLU A 882 -2.31 4.16 -3.12
CA GLU A 882 -3.09 4.69 -4.22
C GLU A 882 -2.59 6.11 -4.55
N TYR A 883 -2.19 6.34 -5.80
CA TYR A 883 -1.71 7.63 -6.31
C TYR A 883 -2.78 8.70 -6.22
N GLY A 884 -2.38 9.96 -6.13
CA GLY A 884 -3.34 11.01 -5.86
C GLY A 884 -2.82 12.42 -6.04
N PHE A 885 -3.55 13.35 -5.45
CA PHE A 885 -3.24 14.77 -5.47
C PHE A 885 -3.88 15.47 -4.27
N MET A 886 -3.30 16.59 -3.86
CA MET A 886 -3.85 17.43 -2.81
C MET A 886 -4.81 18.48 -3.37
N SER A 887 -5.90 18.75 -2.67
CA SER A 887 -6.75 19.93 -2.91
C SER A 887 -6.73 20.87 -1.72
N VAL A 888 -6.72 22.18 -1.98
CA VAL A 888 -6.87 23.23 -0.98
C VAL A 888 -8.10 24.09 -1.28
N GLU A 889 -9.15 23.97 -0.45
CA GLU A 889 -10.31 24.85 -0.52
C GLU A 889 -10.19 25.97 0.52
N ALA A 890 -10.40 27.23 0.13
CA ALA A 890 -10.18 28.40 0.98
C ALA A 890 -11.47 29.19 1.28
N SER A 891 -11.56 29.67 2.52
CA SER A 891 -12.58 30.58 3.05
C SER A 891 -11.91 31.80 3.73
N GLU A 892 -12.71 32.66 4.39
CA GLU A 892 -12.21 33.84 5.11
C GLU A 892 -11.35 33.52 6.33
N GLU A 893 -11.63 32.43 7.07
CA GLU A 893 -10.92 32.05 8.31
C GLU A 893 -10.27 30.65 8.26
N TRP A 894 -10.64 29.79 7.31
CA TRP A 894 -10.19 28.40 7.21
C TRP A 894 -9.77 28.01 5.78
N LEU A 895 -8.72 27.21 5.69
CA LEU A 895 -8.30 26.47 4.51
C LEU A 895 -8.49 24.98 4.81
N LYS A 896 -9.09 24.26 3.87
CA LYS A 896 -9.37 22.83 3.94
C LYS A 896 -8.39 22.11 3.01
N LEU A 897 -7.38 21.48 3.60
CA LEU A 897 -6.46 20.58 2.91
C LEU A 897 -7.13 19.20 2.81
N GLN A 898 -7.02 18.54 1.66
CA GLN A 898 -7.51 17.18 1.47
C GLN A 898 -6.58 16.41 0.53
N TYR A 899 -6.23 15.17 0.87
CA TYR A 899 -5.65 14.23 -0.08
C TYR A 899 -6.75 13.43 -0.77
N HIS A 900 -6.70 13.33 -2.09
CA HIS A 900 -7.66 12.60 -2.91
C HIS A 900 -6.95 11.52 -3.73
N SER A 901 -7.55 10.34 -3.72
CA SER A 901 -7.08 9.16 -4.44
C SER A 901 -8.28 8.32 -4.95
N THR A 902 -8.04 7.12 -5.48
CA THR A 902 -9.11 6.21 -5.93
C THR A 902 -9.98 5.71 -4.79
N ASP A 903 -11.25 5.44 -5.10
CA ASP A 903 -12.13 4.64 -4.25
C ASP A 903 -12.17 3.16 -4.69
N ASP A 904 -12.73 2.32 -3.83
CA ASP A 904 -12.84 0.86 -3.99
C ASP A 904 -13.69 0.43 -5.22
N SER A 905 -14.21 1.37 -6.01
CA SER A 905 -14.96 1.10 -7.24
C SER A 905 -14.12 1.12 -8.50
N TRP A 906 -12.84 1.51 -8.44
CA TRP A 906 -11.90 1.36 -9.55
C TRP A 906 -11.59 -0.11 -9.86
N SER A 907 -11.09 -0.38 -11.06
CA SER A 907 -10.43 -1.64 -11.42
C SER A 907 -9.53 -1.36 -12.62
N PHE A 908 -8.26 -1.70 -12.47
CA PHE A 908 -7.17 -1.27 -13.34
C PHE A 908 -6.86 -2.34 -14.41
N ALA A 909 -6.11 -1.96 -15.45
CA ALA A 909 -5.76 -2.84 -16.58
C ALA A 909 -4.72 -2.20 -17.52
N GLU A 910 -3.96 -3.04 -18.25
CA GLU A 910 -2.75 -2.82 -19.09
C GLU A 910 -2.71 -1.55 -19.95
N SER A 911 -3.89 -0.97 -20.21
CA SER A 911 -3.96 0.43 -20.58
C SER A 911 -5.15 1.09 -19.91
N PHE A 912 -5.00 2.37 -19.59
CA PHE A 912 -6.06 3.22 -19.05
C PHE A 912 -7.38 3.21 -19.87
N ASN A 913 -7.33 2.83 -21.15
CA ASN A 913 -8.52 2.68 -22.01
C ASN A 913 -9.34 1.41 -21.69
N SER A 914 -8.74 0.44 -21.00
CA SER A 914 -9.37 -0.77 -20.45
C SER A 914 -9.73 -0.63 -18.97
N THR A 915 -9.00 0.23 -18.23
CA THR A 915 -9.27 0.56 -16.82
C THR A 915 -10.71 1.03 -16.61
N LYS A 916 -11.39 0.40 -15.65
CA LYS A 916 -12.73 0.75 -15.18
C LYS A 916 -12.60 1.88 -14.15
N ILE A 917 -12.76 3.11 -14.64
CA ILE A 917 -12.82 4.34 -13.83
C ILE A 917 -13.90 4.21 -12.73
N GLY A 918 -13.46 4.33 -11.47
CA GLY A 918 -14.31 4.49 -10.28
C GLY A 918 -14.47 5.96 -9.89
N GLY A 919 -14.72 6.23 -8.60
CA GLY A 919 -14.90 7.59 -8.05
C GLY A 919 -13.65 8.14 -7.36
N VAL A 920 -13.84 9.09 -6.43
CA VAL A 920 -12.75 9.78 -5.72
C VAL A 920 -12.94 9.60 -4.22
N ALA A 921 -11.95 8.98 -3.56
CA ALA A 921 -11.87 8.91 -2.10
C ALA A 921 -11.03 10.07 -1.55
N THR A 922 -11.55 10.77 -0.55
CA THR A 922 -10.72 11.62 0.32
C THR A 922 -10.10 10.73 1.39
N LYS A 923 -8.78 10.55 1.36
CA LYS A 923 -8.04 9.70 2.31
C LYS A 923 -7.47 10.49 3.51
N HIS A 924 -7.35 11.83 3.38
CA HIS A 924 -7.00 12.77 4.45
C HIS A 924 -7.78 14.06 4.33
N CYS A 925 -8.14 14.70 5.44
CA CYS A 925 -8.85 15.97 5.45
C CYS A 925 -8.52 16.79 6.71
N TRP A 926 -8.06 18.03 6.51
CA TRP A 926 -7.64 18.90 7.60
C TRP A 926 -8.06 20.36 7.42
N TYR A 927 -8.57 20.97 8.48
CA TYR A 927 -8.93 22.39 8.56
C TYR A 927 -7.79 23.21 9.19
N ILE A 928 -7.03 23.89 8.34
CA ILE A 928 -5.97 24.85 8.71
C ILE A 928 -6.61 26.23 9.00
N PRO A 929 -6.39 26.84 10.18
CA PRO A 929 -6.89 28.17 10.51
C PRO A 929 -5.99 29.28 9.94
N LEU A 930 -6.59 30.43 9.65
CA LEU A 930 -5.92 31.62 9.06
C LEU A 930 -4.69 32.10 9.85
N ASP A 931 -4.72 31.93 11.16
CA ASP A 931 -3.62 32.33 12.06
C ASP A 931 -2.47 31.31 12.14
N GLY A 932 -2.53 30.21 11.37
CA GLY A 932 -1.49 29.18 11.27
C GLY A 932 -1.30 28.38 12.56
N ALA A 933 -2.33 28.18 13.37
CA ALA A 933 -2.31 27.15 14.42
C ALA A 933 -2.48 25.73 13.80
N THR A 934 -2.29 24.69 14.62
CA THR A 934 -2.30 23.26 14.19
C THR A 934 -3.61 22.85 13.50
N GLY A 935 -4.73 23.54 13.74
CA GLY A 935 -6.01 23.20 13.12
C GLY A 935 -6.67 21.96 13.73
N LYS A 936 -7.42 21.23 12.92
CA LYS A 936 -8.07 19.95 13.28
C LYS A 936 -8.46 19.16 12.02
N GLU A 937 -8.65 17.85 12.19
CA GLU A 937 -9.30 16.96 11.23
C GLU A 937 -10.73 17.43 10.85
N CYS A 938 -11.27 16.86 9.76
CA CYS A 938 -12.59 17.21 9.21
C CYS A 938 -13.78 16.47 9.82
#